data_AF-A0A2E0XGP7-F1
#
_entry.id   AF-A0A2E0XGP7-F1
#
_cell.length_a   1.000
_cell.length_b   1.000
_cell.length_c   1.000
_cell.angle_alpha   90.00
_cell.angle_beta   90.00
_cell.angle_gamma   90.00
#
_symmetry.space_group_name_H-M   'P 1'
#
loop_
_entity.id
_entity.type
_entity.pdbx_description
1 polymer ?
#
loop_
_entity_poly.entity_id
_entity_poly.type
_entity_poly.pdbx_seq_one_letter_code
_entity_poly.pdbx_strand_id
1 'polypeptide(L)'
;MLTTAVFFLFLICVLPGQTQEVQIRKWSDSRTSTDGGSIQWAGKAVGLMVVAILILGSANWCWADDDRSRFPHVDVTVTFDQAPEWAVLQRQLIDQMNTSADVFIEKYLQSDGAFRYNSWGKLDDSYETFHNWPMFYTLGGDARFLPLAKRQWETITQHFTDNGTVQNEFHNCDDWFHQGEGFQLFYALCLADPSDPKFMDRAQRFAGLYLNEYPGIKNYDEERKLVLSTRTGGTGPLPWIPDEPWEYVWTIDHYGLPFYDVPGIASFAELNEGDNMKKMAATAHRRWARGDGPINLAITSLMLNAFLTTGEDKYRRWITEYTDAWIERVQENGGILPDNVGLSGKVGEYIDGRWYGGFYGWTVYHGWGGYAQSTGMAAENALLVTGDPTYLDLPRSQIDLLTGLGIIKNDTIYVPHKHGQAGKVINEPMSFLPVLRNADGTCKEVDGWFKFMPMDPVGPAHLWNMSMDPMDRDRLSKIHNHDPEARWSRDWKRIESISRFMAKDHGGHEAAWLAYLDGTYPAYPEEILKHNISQVNGRLDEIRQHQPKGGDGFSLIYRNPVSVEGLVNLTMGAPLPFYNGGLLMSRVRHFDPVNRRPGLPPDIAALVSELTSDRTVLHLVNLSPTDSREVIVQAGAYAEHQFSDATYRLLSGEEVSFPVNGTRLAVCLPPQSQIKFDIKTKRFVHQPSYNFPW
;
A
#
# COMPACT_ATOMS: atom_id res chain seq x y z
N MET A 1 23.09 43.75 -5.27
CA MET A 1 24.24 44.69 -5.31
C MET A 1 24.13 45.68 -4.16
N LEU A 2 24.86 45.48 -3.05
CA LEU A 2 25.73 46.47 -2.38
C LEU A 2 26.28 45.89 -1.06
N THR A 3 27.58 45.65 -1.07
CA THR A 3 28.56 45.44 0.02
C THR A 3 28.64 46.64 0.99
N THR A 4 29.28 46.66 2.18
CA THR A 4 29.93 45.70 3.12
C THR A 4 30.53 46.53 4.27
N ALA A 5 30.58 46.07 5.53
CA ALA A 5 31.50 46.50 6.64
C ALA A 5 31.01 45.95 8.01
N VAL A 6 31.78 45.44 8.98
CA VAL A 6 33.22 45.08 9.13
C VAL A 6 33.31 43.78 9.96
N PHE A 7 34.33 42.93 9.73
CA PHE A 7 34.67 41.76 10.54
C PHE A 7 36.18 41.82 10.88
N PHE A 8 36.61 41.58 12.13
CA PHE A 8 38.00 41.18 12.44
C PHE A 8 38.09 40.45 13.80
N LEU A 9 38.33 39.13 13.72
CA LEU A 9 39.24 38.24 14.49
C LEU A 9 39.36 38.34 16.04
N PHE A 10 39.64 37.26 16.79
CA PHE A 10 40.47 36.08 16.50
C PHE A 10 39.89 34.76 17.07
N LEU A 11 40.28 33.63 16.46
CA LEU A 11 40.10 32.27 16.99
C LEU A 11 41.48 31.57 17.02
N ILE A 12 41.87 30.95 18.13
CA ILE A 12 43.01 30.01 18.21
C ILE A 12 42.64 28.87 19.16
N CYS A 13 42.72 27.63 18.65
CA CYS A 13 42.61 26.41 19.44
C CYS A 13 44.00 25.77 19.62
N VAL A 14 44.36 25.41 20.86
CA VAL A 14 45.44 24.44 21.16
C VAL A 14 45.06 23.63 22.41
N LEU A 15 45.15 22.30 22.28
CA LEU A 15 45.21 21.28 23.35
C LEU A 15 46.57 20.54 23.18
N PRO A 16 47.05 19.67 24.10
CA PRO A 16 46.64 19.39 25.49
C PRO A 16 47.84 19.43 26.50
N GLY A 17 47.63 19.10 27.80
CA GLY A 17 48.72 18.52 28.63
C GLY A 17 48.75 18.81 30.14
N GLN A 18 48.52 17.76 30.94
CA GLN A 18 49.03 17.45 32.30
C GLN A 18 49.08 18.52 33.44
N THR A 19 48.18 18.29 34.42
CA THR A 19 48.43 18.23 35.89
C THR A 19 49.68 18.90 36.51
N GLN A 20 49.46 19.86 37.42
CA GLN A 20 49.93 19.76 38.81
C GLN A 20 49.18 20.74 39.75
N GLU A 21 48.91 20.31 40.98
CA GLU A 21 48.50 21.21 42.08
C GLU A 21 49.68 22.07 42.55
N VAL A 22 49.44 23.20 43.24
CA VAL A 22 49.96 23.50 44.60
C VAL A 22 49.63 24.94 45.05
N GLN A 23 48.96 25.01 46.21
CA GLN A 23 49.01 26.03 47.28
C GLN A 23 49.25 27.54 46.98
N ILE A 24 48.20 28.32 47.25
CA ILE A 24 48.15 29.39 48.27
C ILE A 24 49.49 30.06 48.68
N ARG A 25 49.60 31.38 48.45
CA ARG A 25 50.24 32.31 49.42
C ARG A 25 49.57 33.68 49.43
N LYS A 26 49.13 34.11 50.62
CA LYS A 26 48.73 35.49 50.92
C LYS A 26 49.93 36.43 50.85
N TRP A 27 49.69 37.71 50.57
CA TRP A 27 50.37 38.81 51.27
C TRP A 27 49.39 39.96 51.55
N SER A 28 49.73 40.82 52.50
CA SER A 28 48.80 41.63 53.30
C SER A 28 48.91 43.15 53.08
N ASP A 29 48.07 43.88 53.83
CA ASP A 29 48.23 45.26 54.29
C ASP A 29 47.75 46.43 53.39
N SER A 30 47.19 47.52 53.93
CA SER A 30 46.51 47.74 55.23
C SER A 30 45.80 49.13 55.27
N ARG A 31 44.82 49.31 56.18
CA ARG A 31 44.24 50.61 56.68
C ARG A 31 43.45 51.44 55.64
N THR A 32 42.41 52.25 55.89
CA THR A 32 41.49 52.63 57.02
C THR A 32 40.31 53.43 56.38
N SER A 33 39.10 53.63 56.92
CA SER A 33 38.39 53.22 58.16
C SER A 33 36.86 53.50 58.06
N THR A 34 36.10 53.18 59.12
CA THR A 34 34.84 53.76 59.66
C THR A 34 34.18 54.96 58.92
N ASP A 35 32.85 55.08 58.74
CA ASP A 35 31.71 54.49 59.48
C ASP A 35 30.37 54.41 58.70
N GLY A 36 29.49 53.51 59.17
CA GLY A 36 28.02 53.66 59.29
C GLY A 36 27.16 54.26 58.15
N GLY A 37 26.40 53.41 57.45
CA GLY A 37 25.30 53.84 56.56
C GLY A 37 24.44 52.70 56.01
N SER A 38 23.47 52.20 56.80
CA SER A 38 22.57 51.12 56.37
C SER A 38 21.38 51.64 55.55
N ILE A 39 21.37 51.37 54.24
CA ILE A 39 20.19 51.53 53.38
C ILE A 39 20.01 50.28 52.51
N GLN A 40 18.93 49.52 52.80
CA GLN A 40 18.39 48.47 51.91
C GLN A 40 17.60 49.10 50.74
N TRP A 41 17.17 48.26 49.79
CA TRP A 41 16.24 48.55 48.68
C TRP A 41 16.84 49.00 47.34
N ALA A 42 17.69 48.14 46.78
CA ALA A 42 17.61 47.80 45.36
C ALA A 42 17.00 46.38 45.23
N GLY A 43 16.14 46.13 44.24
CA GLY A 43 15.70 44.74 43.94
C GLY A 43 14.26 44.44 43.53
N LYS A 44 13.40 45.42 43.19
CA LYS A 44 12.04 45.14 42.68
C LYS A 44 11.69 45.65 41.27
N ALA A 45 12.52 46.48 40.65
CA ALA A 45 12.24 47.00 39.29
C ALA A 45 12.82 46.15 38.15
N VAL A 46 13.91 45.41 38.38
CA VAL A 46 14.62 44.66 37.32
C VAL A 46 14.05 43.24 37.12
N GLY A 47 13.49 42.63 38.17
CA GLY A 47 12.96 41.26 38.11
C GLY A 47 11.71 41.09 37.22
N LEU A 48 10.89 42.13 37.06
CA LEU A 48 9.64 42.05 36.29
C LEU A 48 9.85 42.14 34.77
N MET A 49 10.85 42.89 34.29
CA MET A 49 11.18 42.91 32.85
C MET A 49 11.86 41.61 32.39
N VAL A 50 12.71 41.00 33.22
CA VAL A 50 13.36 39.73 32.86
C VAL A 50 12.37 38.57 32.83
N VAL A 51 11.38 38.54 33.74
CA VAL A 51 10.31 37.52 33.71
C VAL A 51 9.33 37.74 32.54
N ALA A 52 9.00 38.98 32.18
CA ALA A 52 8.17 39.26 31.01
C ALA A 52 8.85 38.83 29.70
N ILE A 53 10.16 39.03 29.56
CA ILE A 53 10.94 38.60 28.39
C ILE A 53 11.20 37.09 28.38
N LEU A 54 11.28 36.41 29.53
CA LEU A 54 11.43 34.96 29.60
C LEU A 54 10.11 34.19 29.40
N ILE A 55 8.95 34.79 29.72
CA ILE A 55 7.63 34.18 29.45
C ILE A 55 7.20 34.39 27.98
N LEU A 56 7.72 35.43 27.31
CA LEU A 56 7.54 35.65 25.85
C LEU A 56 8.71 35.12 25.00
N GLY A 57 9.75 34.55 25.62
CA GLY A 57 11.02 34.22 24.96
C GLY A 57 11.26 32.73 24.68
N SER A 58 10.37 31.83 25.12
CA SER A 58 10.49 30.38 24.93
C SER A 58 9.57 29.81 23.84
N ALA A 59 8.73 30.64 23.21
CA ALA A 59 7.83 30.27 22.12
C ALA A 59 8.14 31.09 20.87
N ASN A 60 9.22 30.74 20.14
CA ASN A 60 9.48 31.00 18.71
C ASN A 60 10.94 30.65 18.36
N TRP A 61 11.28 29.35 18.37
CA TRP A 61 12.44 28.81 17.63
C TRP A 61 11.97 27.66 16.73
N CYS A 62 10.88 27.91 16.01
CA CYS A 62 10.49 27.16 14.83
C CYS A 62 10.33 28.16 13.68
N TRP A 63 11.08 27.92 12.60
CA TRP A 63 11.08 28.63 11.31
C TRP A 63 11.80 29.99 11.20
N ALA A 64 12.33 30.22 10.01
CA ALA A 64 12.35 31.55 9.40
C ALA A 64 10.98 31.77 8.74
N ASP A 65 10.41 32.98 8.86
CA ASP A 65 8.97 33.29 8.68
C ASP A 65 8.28 32.89 7.35
N ASP A 66 9.00 32.44 6.32
CA ASP A 66 8.47 32.27 4.95
C ASP A 66 7.45 31.11 4.82
N ASP A 67 7.76 29.91 5.32
CA ASP A 67 6.97 28.68 5.06
C ASP A 67 5.60 28.66 5.80
N ARG A 68 5.45 29.38 6.93
CA ARG A 68 4.18 29.50 7.68
C ARG A 68 3.04 30.14 6.87
N SER A 69 3.36 30.84 5.77
CA SER A 69 2.38 31.52 4.92
C SER A 69 1.69 30.62 3.89
N ARG A 70 2.22 29.41 3.65
CA ARG A 70 1.89 28.58 2.48
C ARG A 70 0.57 27.80 2.59
N PHE A 71 0.17 27.44 3.81
CA PHE A 71 -1.04 26.66 4.11
C PHE A 71 -1.78 27.27 5.30
N PRO A 72 -3.11 27.05 5.42
CA PRO A 72 -3.83 27.29 6.67
C PRO A 72 -3.13 26.57 7.82
N HIS A 73 -3.01 27.23 8.98
CA HIS A 73 -2.21 26.80 10.12
C HIS A 73 -3.05 26.75 11.40
N VAL A 74 -2.83 25.75 12.24
CA VAL A 74 -3.44 25.63 13.58
C VAL A 74 -2.36 25.38 14.63
N ASP A 75 -2.28 26.27 15.62
CA ASP A 75 -1.55 26.03 16.86
C ASP A 75 -2.49 25.35 17.88
N VAL A 76 -2.18 24.11 18.25
CA VAL A 76 -2.99 23.33 19.18
C VAL A 76 -2.80 23.81 20.62
N THR A 77 -3.89 24.05 21.34
CA THR A 77 -3.88 24.48 22.75
C THR A 77 -4.42 23.42 23.72
N VAL A 78 -4.76 22.23 23.23
CA VAL A 78 -5.43 21.18 24.00
C VAL A 78 -4.41 20.14 24.45
N THR A 79 -4.22 20.03 25.76
CA THR A 79 -3.32 19.05 26.39
C THR A 79 -4.05 17.76 26.80
N PHE A 80 -3.30 16.72 27.14
CA PHE A 80 -3.83 15.51 27.77
C PHE A 80 -3.10 15.19 29.09
N ASP A 81 -3.82 14.67 30.09
CA ASP A 81 -3.23 14.16 31.34
C ASP A 81 -2.70 12.72 31.18
N GLN A 82 -3.30 11.96 30.25
CA GLN A 82 -2.91 10.59 29.90
C GLN A 82 -2.95 10.44 28.39
N ALA A 83 -1.87 9.90 27.82
CA ALA A 83 -1.80 9.62 26.38
C ALA A 83 -2.81 8.54 25.98
N PRO A 84 -3.53 8.68 24.84
CA PRO A 84 -4.37 7.61 24.32
C PRO A 84 -3.58 6.32 24.04
N GLU A 85 -4.15 5.16 24.38
CA GLU A 85 -3.43 3.87 24.27
C GLU A 85 -3.00 3.58 22.81
N TRP A 86 -3.90 3.76 21.84
CA TRP A 86 -3.58 3.64 20.42
C TRP A 86 -2.40 4.52 19.98
N ALA A 87 -2.24 5.73 20.53
CA ALA A 87 -1.16 6.64 20.13
C ALA A 87 0.20 6.09 20.58
N VAL A 88 0.27 5.61 21.82
CA VAL A 88 1.47 4.98 22.38
C VAL A 88 1.82 3.70 21.62
N LEU A 89 0.83 2.84 21.35
CA LEU A 89 1.01 1.61 20.58
C LEU A 89 1.45 1.88 19.13
N GLN A 90 0.94 2.94 18.51
CA GLN A 90 1.30 3.33 17.14
C GLN A 90 2.78 3.74 17.05
N ARG A 91 3.26 4.55 18.00
CA ARG A 91 4.70 4.88 18.08
C ARG A 91 5.55 3.67 18.43
N GLN A 92 5.12 2.85 19.40
CA GLN A 92 5.80 1.60 19.75
C GLN A 92 5.98 0.67 18.54
N LEU A 93 4.94 0.50 17.70
CA LEU A 93 5.02 -0.31 16.48
C LEU A 93 6.04 0.25 15.49
N ILE A 94 6.03 1.57 15.25
CA ILE A 94 7.01 2.24 14.39
C ILE A 94 8.43 2.04 14.92
N ASP A 95 8.66 2.29 16.20
CA ASP A 95 10.00 2.23 16.81
C ASP A 95 10.52 0.78 16.92
N GLN A 96 9.61 -0.19 17.10
CA GLN A 96 9.93 -1.62 17.02
C GLN A 96 10.32 -2.02 15.59
N MET A 97 9.58 -1.61 14.55
CA MET A 97 9.94 -1.91 13.16
C MET A 97 11.22 -1.20 12.72
N ASN A 98 11.47 0.01 13.22
CA ASN A 98 12.71 0.76 12.99
C ASN A 98 13.96 -0.05 13.36
N THR A 99 13.91 -0.89 14.39
CA THR A 99 15.04 -1.74 14.85
C THR A 99 14.92 -3.20 14.40
N SER A 100 13.72 -3.73 14.21
CA SER A 100 13.50 -5.14 13.84
C SER A 100 14.05 -5.48 12.46
N ALA A 101 14.12 -4.52 11.54
CA ALA A 101 14.70 -4.71 10.22
C ALA A 101 16.20 -5.05 10.25
N ASP A 102 16.97 -4.63 11.28
CA ASP A 102 18.39 -4.96 11.37
C ASP A 102 18.61 -6.47 11.49
N VAL A 103 17.77 -7.17 12.26
CA VAL A 103 17.85 -8.63 12.44
C VAL A 103 17.63 -9.37 11.12
N PHE A 104 16.79 -8.81 10.24
CA PHE A 104 16.60 -9.33 8.88
C PHE A 104 17.83 -9.01 7.99
N ILE A 105 18.28 -7.75 7.99
CA ILE A 105 19.40 -7.28 7.17
C ILE A 105 20.69 -8.04 7.50
N GLU A 106 21.05 -8.14 8.78
CA GLU A 106 22.24 -8.86 9.24
C GLU A 106 22.23 -10.33 8.80
N LYS A 107 21.07 -10.99 8.93
CA LYS A 107 20.93 -12.41 8.62
C LYS A 107 20.91 -12.70 7.11
N TYR A 108 20.12 -11.95 6.34
CA TYR A 108 19.83 -12.31 4.95
C TYR A 108 20.61 -11.50 3.92
N LEU A 109 21.17 -10.34 4.26
CA LEU A 109 21.69 -9.39 3.28
C LEU A 109 23.19 -9.14 3.46
N GLN A 110 23.82 -8.79 2.35
CA GLN A 110 25.17 -8.25 2.25
C GLN A 110 25.11 -6.71 2.23
N SER A 111 26.27 -6.04 2.34
CA SER A 111 26.33 -4.57 2.42
C SER A 111 25.91 -3.87 1.12
N ASP A 112 26.09 -4.51 -0.02
CA ASP A 112 25.58 -4.10 -1.34
C ASP A 112 24.08 -4.39 -1.53
N GLY A 113 23.43 -5.03 -0.55
CA GLY A 113 22.04 -5.42 -0.58
C GLY A 113 21.79 -6.83 -1.14
N ALA A 114 22.79 -7.52 -1.70
CA ALA A 114 22.59 -8.85 -2.26
C ALA A 114 22.22 -9.86 -1.17
N PHE A 115 21.42 -10.89 -1.50
CA PHE A 115 21.19 -11.96 -0.54
C PHE A 115 22.51 -12.67 -0.18
N ARG A 116 22.71 -12.92 1.12
CA ARG A 116 23.86 -13.62 1.71
C ARG A 116 23.86 -15.12 1.37
N TYR A 117 22.69 -15.64 1.03
CA TYR A 117 22.45 -17.01 0.59
C TYR A 117 21.82 -16.96 -0.81
N ASN A 118 21.90 -18.05 -1.58
CA ASN A 118 21.27 -18.13 -2.90
C ASN A 118 19.74 -18.29 -2.79
N SER A 119 19.08 -17.24 -2.30
CA SER A 119 17.67 -17.21 -1.92
C SER A 119 16.92 -16.14 -2.71
N TRP A 120 17.21 -16.02 -4.01
CA TRP A 120 16.58 -15.02 -4.89
C TRP A 120 15.13 -15.38 -5.27
N GLY A 121 14.77 -16.67 -5.31
CA GLY A 121 13.43 -17.07 -5.79
C GLY A 121 13.21 -16.67 -7.25
N LYS A 122 12.00 -16.25 -7.59
CA LYS A 122 11.72 -15.50 -8.82
C LYS A 122 11.92 -13.97 -8.63
N LEU A 123 11.72 -13.19 -9.69
CA LEU A 123 11.85 -11.72 -9.67
C LEU A 123 10.79 -11.06 -8.76
N ASP A 124 9.54 -11.48 -8.90
CA ASP A 124 8.38 -11.15 -8.06
C ASP A 124 8.69 -11.43 -6.59
N ASP A 125 9.05 -12.67 -6.23
CA ASP A 125 9.41 -13.06 -4.85
C ASP A 125 10.48 -12.15 -4.22
N SER A 126 11.50 -11.78 -5.01
CA SER A 126 12.59 -10.90 -4.59
C SER A 126 12.10 -9.49 -4.26
N TYR A 127 11.30 -8.88 -5.14
CA TYR A 127 10.75 -7.54 -4.88
C TYR A 127 9.69 -7.55 -3.76
N GLU A 128 8.82 -8.57 -3.73
CA GLU A 128 7.81 -8.81 -2.69
C GLU A 128 8.44 -8.82 -1.29
N THR A 129 9.64 -9.38 -1.14
CA THR A 129 10.36 -9.42 0.15
C THR A 129 10.55 -8.03 0.78
N PHE A 130 10.53 -6.95 -0.02
CA PHE A 130 10.74 -5.57 0.44
C PHE A 130 9.56 -4.62 0.16
N HIS A 131 8.43 -5.11 -0.36
CA HIS A 131 7.32 -4.31 -0.90
C HIS A 131 6.88 -3.12 -0.01
N ASN A 132 6.79 -3.34 1.29
CA ASN A 132 6.30 -2.36 2.26
C ASN A 132 7.38 -1.46 2.90
N TRP A 133 8.66 -1.62 2.57
CA TRP A 133 9.74 -0.79 3.14
C TRP A 133 9.62 0.70 2.76
N PRO A 134 9.32 1.09 1.49
CA PRO A 134 9.07 2.48 1.17
C PRO A 134 7.76 2.99 1.79
N MET A 135 6.73 2.14 1.86
CA MET A 135 5.46 2.49 2.50
C MET A 135 5.66 2.84 3.98
N PHE A 136 6.45 2.04 4.70
CA PHE A 136 6.81 2.31 6.10
C PHE A 136 7.55 3.64 6.27
N TYR A 137 8.49 3.97 5.37
CA TYR A 137 9.11 5.30 5.34
C TYR A 137 8.05 6.41 5.14
N THR A 138 7.11 6.25 4.20
CA THR A 138 6.03 7.23 3.96
C THR A 138 4.99 7.35 5.07
N LEU A 139 5.00 6.44 6.05
CA LEU A 139 4.16 6.49 7.26
C LEU A 139 4.87 7.22 8.43
N GLY A 140 6.19 7.43 8.33
CA GLY A 140 7.00 8.07 9.37
C GLY A 140 8.09 7.18 9.97
N GLY A 141 8.28 5.96 9.44
CA GLY A 141 9.42 5.09 9.77
C GLY A 141 10.78 5.76 9.50
N ASP A 142 11.86 5.15 10.00
CA ASP A 142 13.21 5.71 9.95
C ASP A 142 13.64 6.09 8.52
N ALA A 143 14.32 7.22 8.37
CA ALA A 143 14.77 7.75 7.09
C ALA A 143 15.67 6.78 6.30
N ARG A 144 16.32 5.82 6.97
CA ARG A 144 17.14 4.77 6.36
C ARG A 144 16.37 3.79 5.47
N PHE A 145 15.06 3.63 5.65
CA PHE A 145 14.27 2.69 4.84
C PHE A 145 14.20 3.06 3.37
N LEU A 146 14.18 4.36 3.03
CA LEU A 146 14.18 4.82 1.64
C LEU A 146 15.45 4.40 0.87
N PRO A 147 16.69 4.75 1.29
CA PRO A 147 17.90 4.31 0.59
C PRO A 147 18.14 2.79 0.69
N LEU A 148 17.63 2.11 1.72
CA LEU A 148 17.65 0.65 1.79
C LEU A 148 16.74 0.01 0.72
N ALA A 149 15.50 0.45 0.60
CA ALA A 149 14.56 -0.06 -0.39
C ALA A 149 15.02 0.25 -1.83
N LYS A 150 15.56 1.47 -2.08
CA LYS A 150 16.21 1.79 -3.36
C LYS A 150 17.37 0.84 -3.66
N ARG A 151 18.24 0.54 -2.68
CA ARG A 151 19.34 -0.43 -2.87
C ARG A 151 18.81 -1.82 -3.23
N GLN A 152 17.76 -2.29 -2.56
CA GLN A 152 17.15 -3.58 -2.88
C GLN A 152 16.59 -3.61 -4.30
N TRP A 153 15.90 -2.55 -4.73
CA TRP A 153 15.47 -2.41 -6.13
C TRP A 153 16.64 -2.55 -7.11
N GLU A 154 17.70 -1.75 -6.98
CA GLU A 154 18.85 -1.81 -7.90
C GLU A 154 19.52 -3.20 -7.90
N THR A 155 19.75 -3.78 -6.72
CA THR A 155 20.50 -5.04 -6.57
C THR A 155 19.71 -6.26 -7.06
N ILE A 156 18.39 -6.30 -6.83
CA ILE A 156 17.51 -7.32 -7.41
C ILE A 156 17.45 -7.16 -8.94
N THR A 157 17.22 -5.93 -9.43
CA THR A 157 17.16 -5.65 -10.88
C THR A 157 18.44 -6.09 -11.58
N GLN A 158 19.61 -5.81 -10.99
CA GLN A 158 20.90 -6.23 -11.55
C GLN A 158 21.05 -7.76 -11.55
N HIS A 159 20.71 -8.44 -10.44
CA HIS A 159 20.80 -9.92 -10.39
C HIS A 159 19.98 -10.59 -11.49
N PHE A 160 18.75 -10.13 -11.72
CA PHE A 160 17.88 -10.68 -12.76
C PHE A 160 18.20 -10.16 -14.17
N THR A 161 18.97 -9.08 -14.28
CA THR A 161 19.58 -8.68 -15.57
C THR A 161 20.73 -9.63 -15.92
N ASP A 162 21.60 -9.95 -14.95
CA ASP A 162 22.76 -10.82 -15.13
C ASP A 162 22.37 -12.28 -15.46
N ASN A 163 21.21 -12.74 -14.97
CA ASN A 163 20.67 -14.07 -15.30
C ASN A 163 19.73 -14.08 -16.53
N GLY A 164 19.47 -12.91 -17.14
CA GLY A 164 18.71 -12.77 -18.39
C GLY A 164 17.18 -12.79 -18.24
N THR A 165 16.62 -12.76 -17.04
CA THR A 165 15.17 -12.62 -16.80
C THR A 165 14.66 -11.20 -17.07
N VAL A 166 15.51 -10.20 -16.83
CA VAL A 166 15.22 -8.76 -16.98
C VAL A 166 16.05 -8.16 -18.13
N GLN A 167 15.43 -7.30 -18.93
CA GLN A 167 16.08 -6.49 -19.94
C GLN A 167 15.60 -5.04 -19.81
N ASN A 168 16.54 -4.08 -19.85
CA ASN A 168 16.25 -2.64 -19.67
C ASN A 168 15.47 -2.32 -18.36
N GLU A 169 15.79 -3.05 -17.29
CA GLU A 169 15.15 -2.97 -15.96
C GLU A 169 13.69 -3.45 -15.88
N PHE A 170 13.14 -4.05 -16.95
CA PHE A 170 11.81 -4.65 -16.96
C PHE A 170 11.85 -6.16 -17.24
N HIS A 171 10.91 -6.94 -16.70
CA HIS A 171 10.86 -8.39 -16.97
C HIS A 171 10.61 -8.66 -18.46
N ASN A 172 11.34 -9.59 -19.08
CA ASN A 172 11.26 -9.84 -20.53
C ASN A 172 9.80 -10.09 -20.99
N CYS A 173 9.16 -11.13 -20.45
CA CYS A 173 7.76 -11.42 -20.65
C CYS A 173 7.22 -12.29 -19.51
N ASP A 174 6.26 -11.80 -18.73
CA ASP A 174 5.54 -12.59 -17.71
C ASP A 174 4.07 -12.13 -17.62
N ASP A 175 3.28 -12.74 -16.74
CA ASP A 175 1.92 -12.27 -16.46
C ASP A 175 1.85 -11.09 -15.49
N TRP A 176 0.74 -10.34 -15.59
CA TRP A 176 0.49 -9.18 -14.74
C TRP A 176 0.02 -9.49 -13.32
N PHE A 177 -0.31 -10.75 -13.02
CA PHE A 177 -0.57 -11.15 -11.64
C PHE A 177 0.73 -11.08 -10.84
N HIS A 178 1.79 -11.77 -11.29
CA HIS A 178 3.10 -11.77 -10.64
C HIS A 178 3.87 -10.45 -10.80
N GLN A 179 3.86 -9.82 -12.00
CA GLN A 179 4.48 -8.50 -12.16
C GLN A 179 3.84 -7.48 -11.20
N GLY A 180 2.53 -7.54 -11.00
CA GLY A 180 1.81 -6.73 -10.02
C GLY A 180 2.30 -6.94 -8.58
N GLU A 181 2.50 -8.19 -8.14
CA GLU A 181 3.01 -8.52 -6.80
C GLU A 181 4.36 -7.81 -6.53
N GLY A 182 5.30 -7.91 -7.47
CA GLY A 182 6.61 -7.26 -7.34
C GLY A 182 6.57 -5.72 -7.49
N PHE A 183 5.66 -5.18 -8.31
CA PHE A 183 5.63 -3.74 -8.62
C PHE A 183 5.10 -2.86 -7.46
N GLN A 184 4.54 -3.43 -6.40
CA GLN A 184 4.27 -2.69 -5.17
C GLN A 184 5.51 -1.94 -4.64
N LEU A 185 6.69 -2.58 -4.68
CA LEU A 185 7.96 -1.95 -4.28
C LEU A 185 8.25 -0.72 -5.15
N PHE A 186 8.02 -0.82 -6.46
CA PHE A 186 8.25 0.25 -7.42
C PHE A 186 7.32 1.45 -7.20
N TYR A 187 6.01 1.21 -7.07
CA TYR A 187 5.03 2.26 -6.84
C TYR A 187 5.22 2.95 -5.48
N ALA A 188 5.53 2.17 -4.43
CA ALA A 188 5.84 2.73 -3.12
C ALA A 188 7.15 3.54 -3.12
N LEU A 189 8.16 3.17 -3.92
CA LEU A 189 9.38 3.98 -4.11
C LEU A 189 9.08 5.32 -4.83
N CYS A 190 8.24 5.32 -5.86
CA CYS A 190 7.79 6.54 -6.54
C CYS A 190 6.99 7.46 -5.61
N LEU A 191 6.11 6.88 -4.76
CA LEU A 191 5.38 7.60 -3.72
C LEU A 191 6.30 8.21 -2.65
N ALA A 192 7.40 7.51 -2.31
CA ALA A 192 8.32 7.85 -1.23
C ALA A 192 9.36 8.92 -1.61
N ASP A 193 9.82 8.94 -2.85
CA ASP A 193 10.69 10.00 -3.38
C ASP A 193 10.38 10.25 -4.86
N PRO A 194 9.38 11.10 -5.14
CA PRO A 194 8.95 11.39 -6.50
C PRO A 194 9.90 12.32 -7.26
N SER A 195 10.95 12.81 -6.60
CA SER A 195 11.98 13.64 -7.20
C SER A 195 13.18 12.85 -7.72
N ASP A 196 13.25 11.53 -7.47
CA ASP A 196 14.36 10.71 -7.93
C ASP A 196 14.29 10.52 -9.46
N PRO A 197 15.26 11.06 -10.23
CA PRO A 197 15.20 11.04 -11.68
C PRO A 197 15.26 9.62 -12.25
N LYS A 198 15.83 8.62 -11.54
CA LYS A 198 15.81 7.22 -11.99
C LYS A 198 14.40 6.63 -11.94
N PHE A 199 13.66 6.89 -10.87
CA PHE A 199 12.30 6.36 -10.70
C PHE A 199 11.31 7.11 -11.60
N MET A 200 11.51 8.41 -11.81
CA MET A 200 10.76 9.17 -12.81
C MET A 200 10.98 8.65 -14.25
N ASP A 201 12.23 8.37 -14.62
CA ASP A 201 12.61 7.78 -15.91
C ASP A 201 12.01 6.37 -16.07
N ARG A 202 12.17 5.49 -15.07
CA ARG A 202 11.54 4.15 -15.05
C ARG A 202 10.03 4.21 -15.22
N ALA A 203 9.33 5.11 -14.54
CA ALA A 203 7.87 5.20 -14.63
C ALA A 203 7.42 5.48 -16.07
N GLN A 204 8.05 6.45 -16.72
CA GLN A 204 7.79 6.79 -18.13
C GLN A 204 8.18 5.64 -19.05
N ARG A 205 9.40 5.09 -18.92
CA ARG A 205 9.90 4.01 -19.77
C ARG A 205 9.06 2.75 -19.71
N PHE A 206 8.67 2.33 -18.50
CA PHE A 206 7.88 1.13 -18.33
C PHE A 206 6.46 1.30 -18.90
N ALA A 207 5.84 2.47 -18.71
CA ALA A 207 4.58 2.80 -19.38
C ALA A 207 4.72 2.84 -20.92
N GLY A 208 5.85 3.35 -21.43
CA GLY A 208 6.20 3.39 -22.85
C GLY A 208 6.13 2.03 -23.56
N LEU A 209 6.35 0.92 -22.84
CA LEU A 209 6.22 -0.46 -23.36
C LEU A 209 4.79 -0.81 -23.80
N TYR A 210 3.78 -0.12 -23.27
CA TYR A 210 2.35 -0.34 -23.56
C TYR A 210 1.71 0.84 -24.31
N LEU A 211 2.44 1.96 -24.44
CA LEU A 211 2.20 3.05 -25.40
C LEU A 211 2.87 2.80 -26.77
N ASN A 212 3.50 1.63 -26.97
CA ASN A 212 4.26 1.27 -28.18
C ASN A 212 5.39 2.28 -28.55
N GLU A 213 5.97 2.96 -27.56
CA GLU A 213 7.01 3.99 -27.78
C GLU A 213 8.38 3.40 -28.18
N TYR A 214 8.55 2.08 -28.13
CA TYR A 214 9.80 1.37 -28.45
C TYR A 214 9.72 0.61 -29.77
N PRO A 215 10.48 1.01 -30.81
CA PRO A 215 10.51 0.31 -32.09
C PRO A 215 10.89 -1.17 -31.94
N GLY A 216 10.00 -2.07 -32.38
CA GLY A 216 10.20 -3.52 -32.33
C GLY A 216 9.60 -4.23 -31.11
N ILE A 217 9.17 -3.48 -30.07
CA ILE A 217 8.43 -4.01 -28.94
C ILE A 217 6.98 -3.57 -29.10
N LYS A 218 6.05 -4.51 -29.25
CA LYS A 218 4.61 -4.22 -29.34
C LYS A 218 3.85 -5.08 -28.33
N ASN A 219 3.39 -4.46 -27.24
CA ASN A 219 2.53 -5.13 -26.25
C ASN A 219 1.04 -4.84 -26.47
N TYR A 220 0.68 -3.76 -27.16
CA TYR A 220 -0.68 -3.22 -27.19
C TYR A 220 -1.21 -2.99 -28.63
N ASP A 221 -2.49 -3.28 -28.87
CA ASP A 221 -3.23 -2.86 -30.06
C ASP A 221 -4.08 -1.62 -29.73
N GLU A 222 -3.64 -0.46 -30.23
CA GLU A 222 -4.32 0.83 -30.07
C GLU A 222 -5.64 0.95 -30.83
N GLU A 223 -5.89 0.11 -31.84
CA GLU A 223 -7.16 0.07 -32.57
C GLU A 223 -8.22 -0.70 -31.76
N ARG A 224 -7.83 -1.86 -31.19
CA ARG A 224 -8.73 -2.77 -30.46
C ARG A 224 -8.75 -2.61 -28.95
N LYS A 225 -7.92 -1.71 -28.42
CA LYS A 225 -7.74 -1.45 -26.99
C LYS A 225 -7.50 -2.73 -26.20
N LEU A 226 -6.53 -3.54 -26.65
CA LEU A 226 -6.20 -4.83 -26.04
C LEU A 226 -4.69 -5.09 -25.98
N VAL A 227 -4.26 -5.81 -24.97
CA VAL A 227 -2.90 -6.32 -24.83
C VAL A 227 -2.79 -7.62 -25.62
N LEU A 228 -1.69 -7.79 -26.37
CA LEU A 228 -1.57 -8.87 -27.37
C LEU A 228 -1.43 -10.28 -26.76
N SER A 229 -1.26 -10.39 -25.45
CA SER A 229 -1.03 -11.63 -24.70
C SER A 229 -1.35 -11.41 -23.22
N THR A 230 -1.78 -12.45 -22.50
CA THR A 230 -1.85 -12.43 -21.02
C THR A 230 -0.46 -12.46 -20.35
N ARG A 231 0.60 -12.59 -21.16
CA ARG A 231 2.01 -12.46 -20.75
C ARG A 231 2.73 -11.50 -21.69
N THR A 232 3.29 -10.43 -21.14
CA THR A 232 3.95 -9.33 -21.87
C THR A 232 5.11 -8.76 -21.07
N GLY A 233 5.92 -7.89 -21.69
CA GLY A 233 6.97 -7.18 -20.98
C GLY A 233 7.98 -6.46 -21.87
N GLY A 234 9.22 -6.39 -21.40
CA GLY A 234 10.33 -5.67 -22.00
C GLY A 234 10.78 -6.20 -23.36
N THR A 235 10.43 -7.44 -23.71
CA THR A 235 10.69 -8.04 -25.04
C THR A 235 9.45 -8.15 -25.92
N GLY A 236 8.30 -7.63 -25.47
CA GLY A 236 7.01 -7.89 -26.09
C GLY A 236 6.37 -9.22 -25.62
N PRO A 237 5.21 -9.61 -26.18
CA PRO A 237 4.65 -10.93 -25.99
C PRO A 237 5.55 -12.01 -26.60
N LEU A 238 5.54 -13.23 -26.02
CA LEU A 238 6.24 -14.37 -26.62
C LEU A 238 5.71 -14.65 -28.04
N PRO A 239 6.57 -15.01 -29.00
CA PRO A 239 6.13 -15.43 -30.33
C PRO A 239 5.16 -16.61 -30.28
N TRP A 240 4.05 -16.49 -31.00
CA TRP A 240 3.16 -17.62 -31.24
C TRP A 240 3.71 -18.48 -32.39
N ILE A 241 4.15 -19.70 -32.06
CA ILE A 241 4.74 -20.65 -33.01
C ILE A 241 3.90 -21.94 -32.97
N PRO A 242 2.97 -22.15 -33.92
CA PRO A 242 1.97 -23.24 -33.85
C PRO A 242 2.60 -24.64 -33.79
N ASP A 243 3.71 -24.80 -34.50
CA ASP A 243 4.42 -26.06 -34.68
C ASP A 243 5.39 -26.38 -33.52
N GLU A 244 5.58 -25.43 -32.59
CA GLU A 244 6.40 -25.56 -31.38
C GLU A 244 5.53 -25.37 -30.11
N PRO A 245 4.57 -26.29 -29.84
CA PRO A 245 3.73 -26.21 -28.66
C PRO A 245 4.53 -26.34 -27.37
N TRP A 246 4.03 -25.76 -26.28
CA TRP A 246 4.62 -25.97 -24.95
C TRP A 246 4.56 -27.45 -24.56
N GLU A 247 5.66 -27.95 -23.96
CA GLU A 247 5.73 -29.32 -23.44
C GLU A 247 5.06 -29.48 -22.07
N TYR A 248 4.90 -28.39 -21.33
CA TYR A 248 4.40 -28.35 -19.96
C TYR A 248 3.45 -27.16 -19.74
N VAL A 249 2.45 -27.35 -18.90
CA VAL A 249 1.62 -26.27 -18.34
C VAL A 249 1.71 -26.36 -16.82
N TRP A 250 2.03 -25.24 -16.17
CA TRP A 250 2.02 -25.18 -14.71
C TRP A 250 0.59 -25.34 -14.21
N THR A 251 0.37 -26.29 -13.31
CA THR A 251 -0.84 -26.41 -12.48
C THR A 251 -0.58 -27.44 -11.38
N ILE A 252 -1.36 -27.40 -10.32
CA ILE A 252 -1.33 -28.32 -9.18
C ILE A 252 -2.76 -28.68 -8.78
N ASP A 253 -2.92 -29.85 -8.17
CA ASP A 253 -4.20 -30.53 -7.93
C ASP A 253 -5.34 -29.61 -7.46
N HIS A 254 -5.09 -28.81 -6.42
CA HIS A 254 -6.08 -27.91 -5.83
C HIS A 254 -6.47 -26.71 -6.72
N TYR A 255 -5.73 -26.40 -7.78
CA TYR A 255 -6.18 -25.46 -8.80
C TYR A 255 -7.11 -26.12 -9.82
N GLY A 256 -6.98 -27.43 -10.06
CA GLY A 256 -7.74 -28.20 -11.05
C GLY A 256 -7.10 -28.21 -12.44
N LEU A 257 -7.86 -28.68 -13.43
CA LEU A 257 -7.41 -28.72 -14.81
C LEU A 257 -7.57 -27.35 -15.50
N PRO A 258 -6.62 -26.96 -16.38
CA PRO A 258 -6.81 -25.82 -17.29
C PRO A 258 -8.05 -25.94 -18.15
N PHE A 259 -8.31 -27.14 -18.70
CA PHE A 259 -9.47 -27.41 -19.55
C PHE A 259 -10.02 -28.82 -19.30
N TYR A 260 -11.34 -28.96 -19.24
CA TYR A 260 -12.07 -30.23 -19.06
C TYR A 260 -12.59 -30.82 -20.40
N ASP A 261 -12.07 -30.35 -21.52
CA ASP A 261 -12.43 -30.78 -22.88
C ASP A 261 -11.27 -31.45 -23.66
N VAL A 262 -10.09 -31.62 -23.04
CA VAL A 262 -8.97 -32.33 -23.67
C VAL A 262 -9.23 -33.85 -23.63
N PRO A 263 -9.26 -34.55 -24.78
CA PRO A 263 -9.59 -35.98 -24.82
C PRO A 263 -8.65 -36.84 -23.97
N GLY A 264 -9.23 -37.64 -23.07
CA GLY A 264 -8.50 -38.53 -22.18
C GLY A 264 -7.90 -37.88 -20.93
N ILE A 265 -8.36 -36.68 -20.56
CA ILE A 265 -7.95 -35.98 -19.33
C ILE A 265 -9.21 -35.37 -18.65
N ALA A 266 -9.67 -35.96 -17.56
CA ALA A 266 -10.81 -35.49 -16.77
C ALA A 266 -10.41 -35.06 -15.33
N SER A 267 -9.27 -35.54 -14.83
CA SER A 267 -8.73 -35.25 -13.50
C SER A 267 -7.25 -34.83 -13.52
N PHE A 268 -6.78 -34.22 -12.42
CA PHE A 268 -5.36 -33.89 -12.24
C PHE A 268 -4.48 -35.15 -12.15
N ALA A 269 -5.00 -36.28 -11.67
CA ALA A 269 -4.30 -37.56 -11.70
C ALA A 269 -3.97 -37.97 -13.15
N GLU A 270 -4.98 -38.03 -14.02
CA GLU A 270 -4.83 -38.39 -15.44
C GLU A 270 -3.96 -37.39 -16.22
N LEU A 271 -3.93 -36.12 -15.83
CA LEU A 271 -3.04 -35.11 -16.44
C LEU A 271 -1.56 -35.51 -16.33
N ASN A 272 -1.18 -36.23 -15.26
CA ASN A 272 0.18 -36.69 -15.01
C ASN A 272 0.49 -38.06 -15.65
N GLU A 273 -0.42 -38.64 -16.43
CA GLU A 273 -0.22 -39.93 -17.10
C GLU A 273 0.32 -39.78 -18.54
N GLY A 274 1.44 -40.46 -18.83
CA GLY A 274 2.01 -40.54 -20.18
C GLY A 274 2.26 -39.16 -20.81
N ASP A 275 1.77 -38.95 -22.03
CA ASP A 275 1.87 -37.66 -22.74
C ASP A 275 0.71 -36.69 -22.46
N ASN A 276 -0.15 -36.94 -21.46
CA ASN A 276 -1.31 -36.09 -21.20
C ASN A 276 -0.93 -34.65 -20.82
N MET A 277 0.14 -34.46 -20.04
CA MET A 277 0.70 -33.14 -19.75
C MET A 277 1.07 -32.37 -21.04
N LYS A 278 1.72 -33.03 -22.01
CA LYS A 278 2.07 -32.42 -23.31
C LYS A 278 0.83 -32.09 -24.15
N LYS A 279 -0.19 -32.95 -24.16
CA LYS A 279 -1.47 -32.67 -24.84
C LYS A 279 -2.18 -31.45 -24.24
N MET A 280 -2.20 -31.36 -22.92
CA MET A 280 -2.76 -30.22 -22.19
C MET A 280 -1.95 -28.95 -22.47
N ALA A 281 -0.62 -29.01 -22.40
CA ALA A 281 0.29 -27.91 -22.66
C ALA A 281 0.23 -27.40 -24.11
N ALA A 282 0.14 -28.29 -25.09
CA ALA A 282 -0.10 -27.93 -26.49
C ALA A 282 -1.48 -27.26 -26.69
N THR A 283 -2.48 -27.66 -25.90
CA THR A 283 -3.81 -27.03 -25.91
C THR A 283 -3.78 -25.66 -25.25
N ALA A 284 -3.07 -25.52 -24.13
CA ALA A 284 -2.80 -24.26 -23.45
C ALA A 284 -2.03 -23.30 -24.36
N HIS A 285 -0.99 -23.76 -25.07
CA HIS A 285 -0.28 -22.96 -26.06
C HIS A 285 -1.22 -22.40 -27.14
N ARG A 286 -2.09 -23.24 -27.73
CA ARG A 286 -3.04 -22.78 -28.76
C ARG A 286 -4.04 -21.74 -28.22
N ARG A 287 -4.43 -21.83 -26.94
CA ARG A 287 -5.47 -21.04 -26.27
C ARG A 287 -4.98 -19.79 -25.54
N TRP A 288 -3.75 -19.79 -25.03
CA TRP A 288 -3.21 -18.78 -24.10
C TRP A 288 -1.95 -18.06 -24.59
N ALA A 289 -1.31 -18.48 -25.69
CA ALA A 289 -0.08 -17.84 -26.17
C ALA A 289 -0.30 -16.46 -26.84
N ARG A 290 -1.55 -16.00 -26.97
CA ARG A 290 -1.95 -14.75 -27.62
C ARG A 290 -3.37 -14.37 -27.22
N GLY A 291 -3.69 -13.07 -27.25
CA GLY A 291 -4.96 -12.52 -26.77
C GLY A 291 -4.89 -12.02 -25.33
N ASP A 292 -5.86 -11.20 -24.95
CA ASP A 292 -5.90 -10.46 -23.68
C ASP A 292 -6.72 -11.22 -22.60
N GLY A 293 -6.53 -10.83 -21.34
CA GLY A 293 -7.25 -11.37 -20.18
C GLY A 293 -7.29 -10.36 -19.01
N PRO A 294 -8.31 -10.37 -18.14
CA PRO A 294 -8.54 -9.31 -17.16
C PRO A 294 -7.42 -9.07 -16.14
N ILE A 295 -6.45 -9.98 -15.98
CA ILE A 295 -5.26 -9.72 -15.15
C ILE A 295 -4.45 -8.53 -15.65
N ASN A 296 -4.45 -8.27 -16.97
CA ASN A 296 -3.72 -7.16 -17.59
C ASN A 296 -4.32 -5.78 -17.23
N LEU A 297 -5.50 -5.71 -16.62
CA LEU A 297 -6.02 -4.47 -16.03
C LEU A 297 -5.06 -3.85 -14.99
N ALA A 298 -4.15 -4.63 -14.39
CA ALA A 298 -3.07 -4.12 -13.54
C ALA A 298 -2.09 -3.15 -14.26
N ILE A 299 -2.01 -3.16 -15.60
CA ILE A 299 -1.21 -2.19 -16.37
C ILE A 299 -1.72 -0.75 -16.13
N THR A 300 -3.00 -0.57 -15.81
CA THR A 300 -3.53 0.76 -15.46
C THR A 300 -2.79 1.39 -14.27
N SER A 301 -2.28 0.58 -13.34
CA SER A 301 -1.45 1.05 -12.22
C SER A 301 -0.07 1.55 -12.68
N LEU A 302 0.52 0.88 -13.68
CA LEU A 302 1.79 1.32 -14.29
C LEU A 302 1.61 2.68 -14.98
N MET A 303 0.51 2.85 -15.70
CA MET A 303 0.14 4.12 -16.34
C MET A 303 -0.17 5.20 -15.30
N LEU A 304 -0.90 4.86 -14.23
CA LEU A 304 -1.19 5.81 -13.15
C LEU A 304 0.10 6.28 -12.49
N ASN A 305 1.06 5.39 -12.23
CA ASN A 305 2.36 5.76 -11.68
C ASN A 305 3.10 6.79 -12.57
N ALA A 306 3.08 6.58 -13.89
CA ALA A 306 3.64 7.53 -14.86
C ALA A 306 2.85 8.85 -14.93
N PHE A 307 1.51 8.80 -14.81
CA PHE A 307 0.65 9.98 -14.74
C PHE A 307 0.92 10.83 -13.49
N LEU A 308 0.98 10.21 -12.30
CA LEU A 308 1.26 10.88 -11.02
C LEU A 308 2.64 11.55 -10.99
N THR A 309 3.59 10.98 -11.74
CA THR A 309 4.96 11.47 -11.91
C THR A 309 5.05 12.68 -12.85
N THR A 310 4.28 12.69 -13.96
CA THR A 310 4.50 13.63 -15.08
C THR A 310 3.35 14.60 -15.33
N GLY A 311 2.12 14.23 -14.98
CA GLY A 311 0.89 14.92 -15.36
C GLY A 311 0.48 14.76 -16.83
N GLU A 312 1.17 13.96 -17.64
CA GLU A 312 0.91 13.84 -19.08
C GLU A 312 -0.40 13.09 -19.41
N ASP A 313 -1.26 13.72 -20.22
CA ASP A 313 -2.57 13.17 -20.62
C ASP A 313 -2.53 11.80 -21.31
N LYS A 314 -1.41 11.45 -21.98
CA LYS A 314 -1.29 10.17 -22.69
C LYS A 314 -1.51 8.96 -21.77
N TYR A 315 -1.05 9.04 -20.52
CA TYR A 315 -1.22 7.98 -19.52
C TYR A 315 -2.67 7.89 -19.04
N ARG A 316 -3.31 9.03 -18.74
CA ARG A 316 -4.75 9.09 -18.40
C ARG A 316 -5.60 8.48 -19.50
N ARG A 317 -5.36 8.86 -20.75
CA ARG A 317 -6.11 8.36 -21.91
C ARG A 317 -5.96 6.86 -22.09
N TRP A 318 -4.77 6.31 -21.89
CA TRP A 318 -4.56 4.86 -21.93
C TRP A 318 -5.37 4.14 -20.84
N ILE A 319 -5.36 4.66 -19.60
CA ILE A 319 -6.14 4.11 -18.48
C ILE A 319 -7.63 4.06 -18.83
N THR A 320 -8.21 5.17 -19.31
CA THR A 320 -9.63 5.24 -19.63
C THR A 320 -9.96 4.33 -20.81
N GLU A 321 -9.30 4.49 -21.97
CA GLU A 321 -9.59 3.70 -23.17
C GLU A 321 -9.47 2.18 -22.96
N TYR A 322 -8.50 1.73 -22.16
CA TYR A 322 -8.33 0.31 -21.87
C TYR A 322 -9.37 -0.22 -20.87
N THR A 323 -9.74 0.59 -19.86
CA THR A 323 -10.78 0.24 -18.88
C THR A 323 -12.17 0.21 -19.52
N ASP A 324 -12.49 1.22 -20.34
CA ASP A 324 -13.73 1.33 -21.12
C ASP A 324 -13.92 0.08 -22.01
N ALA A 325 -12.87 -0.33 -22.73
CA ALA A 325 -12.92 -1.53 -23.57
C ALA A 325 -13.17 -2.83 -22.79
N TRP A 326 -12.76 -2.92 -21.51
CA TRP A 326 -13.12 -4.04 -20.65
C TRP A 326 -14.56 -3.94 -20.12
N ILE A 327 -15.06 -2.73 -19.85
CA ILE A 327 -16.47 -2.48 -19.51
C ILE A 327 -17.39 -2.88 -20.68
N GLU A 328 -17.03 -2.50 -21.92
CA GLU A 328 -17.75 -2.91 -23.14
C GLU A 328 -17.80 -4.43 -23.28
N ARG A 329 -16.66 -5.13 -23.10
CA ARG A 329 -16.60 -6.61 -23.17
C ARG A 329 -17.45 -7.30 -22.10
N VAL A 330 -17.56 -6.72 -20.90
CA VAL A 330 -18.48 -7.21 -19.84
C VAL A 330 -19.93 -7.07 -20.31
N GLN A 331 -20.30 -5.94 -20.92
CA GLN A 331 -21.66 -5.71 -21.44
C GLN A 331 -22.00 -6.66 -22.60
N GLU A 332 -21.09 -6.81 -23.56
CA GLU A 332 -21.24 -7.74 -24.69
C GLU A 332 -21.34 -9.20 -24.24
N ASN A 333 -20.62 -9.57 -23.18
CA ASN A 333 -20.67 -10.90 -22.57
C ASN A 333 -21.79 -11.06 -21.52
N GLY A 334 -22.88 -10.31 -21.65
CA GLY A 334 -24.09 -10.48 -20.84
C GLY A 334 -23.96 -10.07 -19.37
N GLY A 335 -23.02 -9.18 -19.05
CA GLY A 335 -22.74 -8.70 -17.69
C GLY A 335 -21.70 -9.52 -16.91
N ILE A 336 -21.16 -10.58 -17.50
CA ILE A 336 -20.11 -11.42 -16.89
C ILE A 336 -18.75 -11.00 -17.44
N LEU A 337 -17.75 -10.76 -16.59
CA LEU A 337 -16.37 -10.52 -17.01
C LEU A 337 -15.80 -11.74 -17.78
N PRO A 338 -15.52 -11.62 -19.10
CA PRO A 338 -14.85 -12.69 -19.83
C PRO A 338 -13.38 -12.78 -19.41
N ASP A 339 -12.81 -13.98 -19.32
CA ASP A 339 -11.40 -14.17 -18.94
C ASP A 339 -10.43 -14.24 -20.12
N ASN A 340 -10.93 -14.21 -21.36
CA ASN A 340 -10.12 -14.29 -22.56
C ASN A 340 -10.73 -13.55 -23.76
N VAL A 341 -9.88 -12.83 -24.49
CA VAL A 341 -10.23 -12.05 -25.69
C VAL A 341 -9.17 -12.31 -26.76
N GLY A 342 -9.58 -12.74 -27.95
CA GLY A 342 -8.63 -12.97 -29.05
C GLY A 342 -8.13 -11.69 -29.71
N LEU A 343 -7.12 -11.82 -30.58
CA LEU A 343 -6.50 -10.68 -31.28
C LEU A 343 -7.47 -9.96 -32.23
N SER A 344 -8.60 -10.57 -32.61
CA SER A 344 -9.65 -9.88 -33.36
C SER A 344 -10.53 -8.97 -32.51
N GLY A 345 -10.38 -8.99 -31.18
CA GLY A 345 -11.26 -8.35 -30.19
C GLY A 345 -12.40 -9.24 -29.70
N LYS A 346 -12.56 -10.46 -30.24
CA LYS A 346 -13.66 -11.36 -29.88
C LYS A 346 -13.38 -12.14 -28.59
N VAL A 347 -14.31 -12.07 -27.65
CA VAL A 347 -14.37 -12.99 -26.50
C VAL A 347 -14.39 -14.45 -26.99
N GLY A 348 -13.60 -15.32 -26.35
CA GLY A 348 -13.64 -16.76 -26.65
C GLY A 348 -12.96 -17.22 -27.94
N GLU A 349 -12.31 -16.33 -28.71
CA GLU A 349 -11.82 -16.60 -30.08
C GLU A 349 -10.99 -17.89 -30.20
N TYR A 350 -10.11 -18.16 -29.24
CA TYR A 350 -9.18 -19.30 -29.28
C TYR A 350 -9.62 -20.50 -28.44
N ILE A 351 -10.72 -20.38 -27.70
CA ILE A 351 -11.24 -21.41 -26.78
C ILE A 351 -12.65 -21.85 -27.17
N ASP A 352 -12.93 -21.89 -28.47
CA ASP A 352 -14.16 -22.42 -29.05
C ASP A 352 -15.42 -21.64 -28.62
N GLY A 353 -15.27 -20.31 -28.47
CA GLY A 353 -16.37 -19.39 -28.14
C GLY A 353 -16.72 -19.27 -26.65
N ARG A 354 -15.95 -19.89 -25.75
CA ARG A 354 -16.18 -19.79 -24.29
C ARG A 354 -15.57 -18.50 -23.71
N TRP A 355 -16.37 -17.77 -22.94
CA TRP A 355 -15.91 -16.60 -22.19
C TRP A 355 -15.03 -16.95 -20.97
N TYR A 356 -14.94 -18.23 -20.63
CA TYR A 356 -14.14 -18.76 -19.51
C TYR A 356 -13.05 -19.73 -19.98
N GLY A 357 -12.00 -19.89 -19.18
CA GLY A 357 -10.86 -20.79 -19.40
C GLY A 357 -9.57 -20.09 -19.83
N GLY A 358 -9.49 -18.76 -19.73
CA GLY A 358 -8.28 -17.96 -19.95
C GLY A 358 -7.16 -18.21 -18.93
N PHE A 359 -5.97 -17.70 -19.23
CA PHE A 359 -4.81 -17.78 -18.33
C PHE A 359 -5.06 -16.95 -17.06
N TYR A 360 -4.82 -17.53 -15.88
CA TYR A 360 -5.22 -16.94 -14.58
C TYR A 360 -6.74 -16.70 -14.41
N GLY A 361 -7.57 -17.28 -15.29
CA GLY A 361 -9.01 -17.07 -15.34
C GLY A 361 -9.88 -17.92 -14.44
N TRP A 362 -11.16 -17.96 -14.80
CA TRP A 362 -12.23 -18.51 -13.97
C TRP A 362 -12.05 -19.99 -13.66
N THR A 363 -11.48 -20.75 -14.59
CA THR A 363 -11.20 -22.18 -14.37
C THR A 363 -9.91 -22.37 -13.58
N VAL A 364 -8.82 -21.68 -13.96
CA VAL A 364 -7.49 -21.83 -13.36
C VAL A 364 -6.71 -20.52 -13.49
N TYR A 365 -6.02 -19.98 -12.47
CA TYR A 365 -5.70 -20.54 -11.16
C TYR A 365 -6.54 -19.91 -10.03
N HIS A 366 -6.70 -18.58 -10.03
CA HIS A 366 -7.28 -17.81 -8.91
C HIS A 366 -8.74 -17.38 -9.11
N GLY A 367 -9.19 -17.19 -10.36
CA GLY A 367 -10.55 -16.73 -10.67
C GLY A 367 -10.87 -15.38 -10.00
N TRP A 368 -12.03 -15.29 -9.33
CA TRP A 368 -12.48 -14.04 -8.70
C TRP A 368 -11.46 -13.39 -7.74
N GLY A 369 -10.61 -14.19 -7.07
CA GLY A 369 -9.60 -13.64 -6.16
C GLY A 369 -8.54 -12.76 -6.84
N GLY A 370 -8.24 -13.02 -8.12
CA GLY A 370 -7.40 -12.13 -8.94
C GLY A 370 -8.22 -11.01 -9.59
N TYR A 371 -9.45 -11.31 -10.02
CA TYR A 371 -10.27 -10.37 -10.78
C TYR A 371 -10.93 -9.27 -9.94
N ALA A 372 -11.24 -9.54 -8.67
CA ALA A 372 -11.61 -8.50 -7.71
C ALA A 372 -10.52 -7.42 -7.62
N GLN A 373 -9.25 -7.83 -7.65
CA GLN A 373 -8.12 -6.91 -7.61
C GLN A 373 -7.91 -6.21 -8.96
N SER A 374 -7.88 -6.94 -10.08
CA SER A 374 -7.57 -6.31 -11.37
C SER A 374 -8.67 -5.38 -11.89
N THR A 375 -9.95 -5.74 -11.69
CA THR A 375 -11.08 -4.83 -11.96
C THR A 375 -11.16 -3.69 -10.95
N GLY A 376 -10.83 -3.95 -9.68
CA GLY A 376 -10.68 -2.93 -8.64
C GLY A 376 -9.66 -1.88 -9.04
N MET A 377 -8.40 -2.27 -9.23
CA MET A 377 -7.31 -1.38 -9.65
C MET A 377 -7.68 -0.52 -10.85
N ALA A 378 -8.21 -1.09 -11.94
CA ALA A 378 -8.60 -0.30 -13.10
C ALA A 378 -9.70 0.73 -12.79
N ALA A 379 -10.69 0.36 -11.98
CA ALA A 379 -11.75 1.27 -11.55
C ALA A 379 -11.23 2.37 -10.60
N GLU A 380 -10.36 2.04 -9.64
CA GLU A 380 -9.71 3.01 -8.75
C GLU A 380 -8.84 3.99 -9.54
N ASN A 381 -8.02 3.48 -10.46
CA ASN A 381 -7.10 4.26 -11.29
C ASN A 381 -7.85 5.18 -12.25
N ALA A 382 -8.92 4.69 -12.91
CA ALA A 382 -9.74 5.47 -13.83
C ALA A 382 -10.52 6.58 -13.11
N LEU A 383 -11.15 6.29 -11.96
CA LEU A 383 -11.78 7.30 -11.12
C LEU A 383 -10.77 8.36 -10.66
N LEU A 384 -9.58 7.96 -10.21
CA LEU A 384 -8.56 8.89 -9.72
C LEU A 384 -8.10 9.90 -10.80
N VAL A 385 -7.99 9.50 -12.07
CA VAL A 385 -7.55 10.39 -13.16
C VAL A 385 -8.67 11.17 -13.87
N THR A 386 -9.93 10.79 -13.66
CA THR A 386 -11.11 11.42 -14.32
C THR A 386 -12.03 12.19 -13.36
N GLY A 387 -12.13 11.75 -12.10
CA GLY A 387 -13.18 12.14 -11.17
C GLY A 387 -14.54 11.47 -11.44
N ASP A 388 -14.63 10.52 -12.38
CA ASP A 388 -15.89 9.87 -12.76
C ASP A 388 -16.14 8.58 -11.94
N PRO A 389 -17.18 8.55 -11.08
CA PRO A 389 -17.48 7.39 -10.24
C PRO A 389 -18.13 6.23 -11.02
N THR A 390 -18.52 6.39 -12.28
CA THR A 390 -19.11 5.30 -13.08
C THR A 390 -18.13 4.17 -13.37
N TYR A 391 -16.82 4.43 -13.34
CA TYR A 391 -15.80 3.38 -13.41
C TYR A 391 -15.92 2.32 -12.30
N LEU A 392 -16.48 2.69 -11.14
CA LEU A 392 -16.76 1.75 -10.05
C LEU A 392 -17.89 0.76 -10.36
N ASP A 393 -18.67 0.97 -11.43
CA ASP A 393 -19.72 0.03 -11.85
C ASP A 393 -19.15 -1.28 -12.41
N LEU A 394 -17.89 -1.27 -12.86
CA LEU A 394 -17.16 -2.48 -13.25
C LEU A 394 -17.07 -3.49 -12.07
N PRO A 395 -16.40 -3.20 -10.93
CA PRO A 395 -16.39 -4.12 -9.79
C PRO A 395 -17.77 -4.32 -9.15
N ARG A 396 -18.64 -3.29 -9.09
CA ARG A 396 -20.02 -3.45 -8.55
C ARG A 396 -20.81 -4.53 -9.27
N SER A 397 -20.83 -4.50 -10.61
CA SER A 397 -21.60 -5.46 -11.41
C SER A 397 -21.16 -6.91 -11.16
N GLN A 398 -19.86 -7.14 -10.99
CA GLN A 398 -19.31 -8.47 -10.73
C GLN A 398 -19.57 -8.92 -9.27
N ILE A 399 -19.46 -8.01 -8.30
CA ILE A 399 -19.84 -8.28 -6.89
C ILE A 399 -21.32 -8.65 -6.79
N ASP A 400 -22.20 -7.90 -7.45
CA ASP A 400 -23.65 -8.15 -7.43
C ASP A 400 -24.01 -9.46 -8.14
N LEU A 401 -23.38 -9.78 -9.27
CA LEU A 401 -23.51 -11.06 -9.96
C LEU A 401 -23.14 -12.25 -9.05
N LEU A 402 -21.95 -12.21 -8.44
CA LEU A 402 -21.44 -13.30 -7.61
C LEU A 402 -22.22 -13.45 -6.31
N THR A 403 -22.70 -12.35 -5.75
CA THR A 403 -23.66 -12.34 -4.62
C THR A 403 -24.99 -12.97 -5.04
N GLY A 404 -25.49 -12.68 -6.25
CA GLY A 404 -26.71 -13.27 -6.80
C GLY A 404 -26.61 -14.79 -7.03
N LEU A 405 -25.40 -15.30 -7.31
CA LEU A 405 -25.09 -16.73 -7.41
C LEU A 405 -24.78 -17.40 -6.05
N GLY A 406 -24.77 -16.63 -4.96
CA GLY A 406 -24.28 -17.08 -3.66
C GLY A 406 -25.19 -18.09 -2.95
N ILE A 407 -24.58 -19.00 -2.21
CA ILE A 407 -25.25 -20.02 -1.40
C ILE A 407 -25.13 -19.61 0.07
N ILE A 408 -26.25 -19.37 0.75
CA ILE A 408 -26.25 -19.04 2.18
C ILE A 408 -26.09 -20.31 3.02
N LYS A 409 -25.15 -20.29 3.98
CA LYS A 409 -24.97 -21.29 5.04
C LYS A 409 -24.55 -20.55 6.31
N ASN A 410 -25.22 -20.86 7.43
CA ASN A 410 -24.96 -20.25 8.75
C ASN A 410 -24.90 -18.71 8.66
N ASP A 411 -25.89 -18.13 7.98
CA ASP A 411 -26.05 -16.71 7.61
C ASP A 411 -24.93 -16.08 6.75
N THR A 412 -23.77 -16.73 6.59
CA THR A 412 -22.73 -16.35 5.62
C THR A 412 -23.14 -16.71 4.19
N ILE A 413 -22.90 -15.78 3.27
CA ILE A 413 -23.02 -16.04 1.84
C ILE A 413 -21.71 -16.59 1.27
N TYR A 414 -21.80 -17.74 0.62
CA TYR A 414 -20.69 -18.36 -0.09
C TYR A 414 -20.86 -18.11 -1.58
N VAL A 415 -19.98 -17.31 -2.19
CA VAL A 415 -20.03 -16.93 -3.60
C VAL A 415 -19.03 -17.76 -4.42
N PRO A 416 -19.30 -18.06 -5.70
CA PRO A 416 -18.39 -18.88 -6.50
C PRO A 416 -17.14 -18.08 -6.89
N HIS A 417 -15.96 -18.61 -6.60
CA HIS A 417 -14.71 -18.00 -7.04
C HIS A 417 -14.24 -18.48 -8.41
N LYS A 418 -14.85 -19.52 -8.98
CA LYS A 418 -14.43 -20.17 -10.22
C LYS A 418 -15.59 -20.60 -11.11
N HIS A 419 -15.32 -20.75 -12.40
CA HIS A 419 -16.24 -21.30 -13.40
C HIS A 419 -15.52 -22.30 -14.33
N GLY A 420 -16.21 -23.36 -14.74
CA GLY A 420 -15.68 -24.39 -15.63
C GLY A 420 -16.80 -25.09 -16.42
N GLN A 421 -16.49 -26.21 -17.06
CA GLN A 421 -17.51 -26.96 -17.79
C GLN A 421 -18.47 -27.66 -16.81
N ALA A 422 -19.73 -27.20 -16.76
CA ALA A 422 -20.80 -27.75 -15.95
C ALA A 422 -20.90 -29.28 -16.06
N GLY A 423 -21.05 -29.97 -14.93
CA GLY A 423 -21.10 -31.43 -14.83
C GLY A 423 -19.78 -32.16 -15.09
N LYS A 424 -18.66 -31.44 -15.29
CA LYS A 424 -17.33 -32.02 -15.48
C LYS A 424 -16.25 -31.52 -14.52
N VAL A 425 -16.50 -30.47 -13.75
CA VAL A 425 -15.47 -29.90 -12.88
C VAL A 425 -15.15 -30.87 -11.75
N ILE A 426 -13.92 -31.38 -11.74
CA ILE A 426 -13.32 -32.10 -10.62
C ILE A 426 -12.23 -31.20 -10.04
N ASN A 427 -12.41 -30.74 -8.81
CA ASN A 427 -11.45 -29.93 -8.08
C ASN A 427 -11.51 -30.26 -6.58
N GLU A 428 -10.36 -30.63 -6.01
CA GLU A 428 -10.17 -30.90 -4.60
C GLU A 428 -9.45 -29.69 -3.95
N PRO A 429 -10.17 -28.71 -3.38
CA PRO A 429 -9.53 -27.52 -2.85
C PRO A 429 -8.79 -27.85 -1.55
N MET A 430 -7.66 -27.15 -1.32
CA MET A 430 -6.82 -27.31 -0.13
C MET A 430 -7.66 -27.41 1.15
N SER A 431 -7.33 -28.38 2.01
CA SER A 431 -8.18 -28.79 3.15
C SER A 431 -8.52 -27.66 4.13
N PHE A 432 -7.70 -26.62 4.22
CA PHE A 432 -7.93 -25.47 5.09
C PHE A 432 -8.84 -24.39 4.50
N LEU A 433 -9.15 -24.39 3.20
CA LEU A 433 -9.98 -23.34 2.58
C LEU A 433 -11.47 -23.52 2.94
N PRO A 434 -12.20 -22.42 3.22
CA PRO A 434 -13.64 -22.43 3.55
C PRO A 434 -14.52 -22.64 2.32
N VAL A 435 -14.28 -23.71 1.56
CA VAL A 435 -15.04 -24.07 0.37
C VAL A 435 -16.22 -24.97 0.74
N LEU A 436 -17.42 -24.71 0.20
CA LEU A 436 -18.52 -25.68 0.26
C LEU A 436 -18.15 -26.94 -0.54
N ARG A 437 -18.20 -28.10 0.11
CA ARG A 437 -17.79 -29.39 -0.45
C ARG A 437 -18.96 -30.34 -0.67
N ASN A 438 -18.79 -31.26 -1.62
CA ASN A 438 -19.60 -32.46 -1.76
C ASN A 438 -19.17 -33.53 -0.73
N ALA A 439 -19.92 -34.61 -0.63
CA ALA A 439 -19.64 -35.71 0.32
C ALA A 439 -18.32 -36.46 0.03
N ASP A 440 -17.79 -36.38 -1.19
CA ASP A 440 -16.49 -36.92 -1.61
C ASP A 440 -15.31 -35.96 -1.32
N GLY A 441 -15.57 -34.74 -0.83
CA GLY A 441 -14.55 -33.74 -0.52
C GLY A 441 -14.24 -32.74 -1.65
N THR A 442 -14.74 -32.98 -2.87
CA THR A 442 -14.62 -32.06 -4.01
C THR A 442 -15.39 -30.75 -3.80
N CYS A 443 -15.06 -29.71 -4.56
CA CYS A 443 -15.86 -28.47 -4.62
C CYS A 443 -17.33 -28.76 -4.98
N LYS A 444 -18.26 -28.15 -4.25
CA LYS A 444 -19.64 -27.99 -4.73
C LYS A 444 -19.62 -27.22 -6.06
N GLU A 445 -20.43 -27.68 -7.02
CA GLU A 445 -20.59 -27.12 -8.36
C GLU A 445 -22.08 -26.86 -8.64
N VAL A 446 -22.39 -25.76 -9.31
CA VAL A 446 -23.74 -25.38 -9.78
C VAL A 446 -23.62 -24.67 -11.13
N ASP A 447 -24.14 -25.26 -12.21
CA ASP A 447 -24.15 -24.71 -13.57
C ASP A 447 -22.76 -24.22 -14.07
N GLY A 448 -21.71 -24.95 -13.69
CA GLY A 448 -20.31 -24.68 -13.99
C GLY A 448 -19.62 -23.79 -12.97
N TRP A 449 -20.35 -23.07 -12.11
CA TRP A 449 -19.79 -22.29 -11.01
C TRP A 449 -19.36 -23.20 -9.86
N PHE A 450 -18.15 -22.99 -9.33
CA PHE A 450 -17.61 -23.81 -8.25
C PHE A 450 -16.68 -23.01 -7.33
N LYS A 451 -16.12 -23.70 -6.33
CA LYS A 451 -15.29 -23.11 -5.27
C LYS A 451 -16.04 -21.98 -4.54
N PHE A 452 -17.25 -22.30 -4.09
CA PHE A 452 -18.08 -21.41 -3.28
C PHE A 452 -17.41 -21.16 -1.92
N MET A 453 -17.01 -19.93 -1.64
CA MET A 453 -16.33 -19.48 -0.41
C MET A 453 -16.99 -18.19 0.11
N PRO A 454 -16.86 -17.83 1.40
CA PRO A 454 -17.24 -16.50 1.87
C PRO A 454 -16.56 -15.43 1.01
N MET A 455 -17.30 -14.40 0.58
CA MET A 455 -16.72 -13.34 -0.25
C MET A 455 -15.62 -12.62 0.52
N ASP A 456 -14.43 -12.52 -0.08
CA ASP A 456 -13.33 -11.77 0.52
C ASP A 456 -13.67 -10.26 0.60
N PRO A 457 -13.56 -9.61 1.78
CA PRO A 457 -13.93 -8.21 1.94
C PRO A 457 -13.04 -7.23 1.18
N VAL A 458 -11.84 -7.61 0.72
CA VAL A 458 -10.87 -6.68 0.09
C VAL A 458 -11.50 -5.90 -1.09
N GLY A 459 -12.03 -6.59 -2.11
CA GLY A 459 -12.64 -5.91 -3.27
C GLY A 459 -13.80 -4.96 -2.90
N PRO A 460 -14.81 -5.42 -2.14
CA PRO A 460 -15.88 -4.57 -1.61
C PRO A 460 -15.41 -3.42 -0.71
N ALA A 461 -14.33 -3.60 0.07
CA ALA A 461 -13.75 -2.56 0.92
C ALA A 461 -13.11 -1.44 0.10
N HIS A 462 -12.35 -1.78 -0.94
CA HIS A 462 -11.78 -0.83 -1.91
C HIS A 462 -12.88 -0.07 -2.66
N LEU A 463 -13.89 -0.79 -3.16
CA LEU A 463 -15.06 -0.18 -3.81
C LEU A 463 -15.72 0.88 -2.92
N TRP A 464 -16.03 0.53 -1.67
CA TRP A 464 -16.62 1.48 -0.72
C TRP A 464 -15.67 2.61 -0.33
N ASN A 465 -14.37 2.34 -0.17
CA ASN A 465 -13.36 3.39 0.10
C ASN A 465 -13.33 4.43 -1.04
N MET A 466 -13.43 3.98 -2.29
CA MET A 466 -13.47 4.88 -3.44
C MET A 466 -14.81 5.58 -3.63
N SER A 467 -15.95 4.91 -3.46
CA SER A 467 -17.26 5.56 -3.65
C SER A 467 -17.71 6.39 -2.45
N MET A 468 -17.50 5.88 -1.23
CA MET A 468 -18.20 6.27 0.00
C MET A 468 -19.74 6.25 -0.13
N ASP A 469 -20.26 5.41 -1.05
CA ASP A 469 -21.67 5.29 -1.37
C ASP A 469 -22.37 4.34 -0.36
N PRO A 470 -23.50 4.75 0.25
CA PRO A 470 -24.32 3.87 1.09
C PRO A 470 -24.71 2.55 0.41
N MET A 471 -24.93 2.52 -0.90
CA MET A 471 -25.25 1.27 -1.62
C MET A 471 -24.08 0.30 -1.68
N ASP A 472 -22.83 0.78 -1.67
CA ASP A 472 -21.65 -0.08 -1.56
C ASP A 472 -21.43 -0.53 -0.10
N ARG A 473 -21.88 0.27 0.88
CA ARG A 473 -21.97 -0.16 2.29
C ARG A 473 -23.03 -1.26 2.48
N ASP A 474 -24.14 -1.18 1.75
CA ASP A 474 -25.16 -2.25 1.71
C ASP A 474 -24.68 -3.52 1.01
N ARG A 475 -23.72 -3.44 0.08
CA ARG A 475 -23.05 -4.64 -0.46
C ARG A 475 -22.17 -5.31 0.58
N LEU A 476 -21.38 -4.53 1.32
CA LEU A 476 -20.58 -5.00 2.45
C LEU A 476 -21.45 -5.67 3.53
N SER A 477 -22.62 -5.11 3.86
CA SER A 477 -23.49 -5.69 4.89
C SER A 477 -24.01 -7.10 4.54
N LYS A 478 -24.19 -7.43 3.26
CA LYS A 478 -24.60 -8.76 2.78
C LYS A 478 -23.52 -9.84 2.98
N ILE A 479 -22.24 -9.45 3.08
CA ILE A 479 -21.10 -10.36 3.22
C ILE A 479 -20.46 -10.33 4.63
N HIS A 480 -21.05 -9.57 5.56
CA HIS A 480 -20.57 -9.35 6.92
C HIS A 480 -20.60 -10.61 7.81
N ASN A 481 -21.50 -11.56 7.52
CA ASN A 481 -21.75 -12.69 8.42
C ASN A 481 -20.59 -13.70 8.45
N HIS A 482 -20.27 -14.18 9.64
CA HIS A 482 -19.22 -15.17 9.92
C HIS A 482 -19.81 -16.57 10.19
N ASP A 483 -19.39 -17.57 9.41
CA ASP A 483 -19.79 -18.97 9.60
C ASP A 483 -18.74 -19.66 10.49
N PRO A 484 -19.07 -20.01 11.74
CA PRO A 484 -18.11 -20.59 12.69
C PRO A 484 -17.62 -22.00 12.32
N GLU A 485 -18.24 -22.66 11.33
CA GLU A 485 -17.76 -23.93 10.77
C GLU A 485 -16.77 -23.71 9.61
N ALA A 486 -16.80 -22.55 8.94
CA ALA A 486 -15.83 -22.19 7.94
C ALA A 486 -14.59 -21.58 8.58
N ARG A 487 -13.57 -22.42 8.74
CA ARG A 487 -12.20 -21.96 9.00
C ARG A 487 -11.82 -20.87 7.98
N TRP A 488 -11.52 -19.66 8.46
CA TRP A 488 -11.25 -18.45 7.65
C TRP A 488 -12.47 -17.74 7.02
N SER A 489 -13.70 -18.04 7.45
CA SER A 489 -14.68 -16.96 7.54
C SER A 489 -14.09 -15.91 8.51
N ARG A 490 -14.14 -14.61 8.17
CA ARG A 490 -13.54 -13.56 9.02
C ARG A 490 -14.62 -12.99 9.95
N ASP A 491 -14.39 -12.96 11.26
CA ASP A 491 -15.23 -12.19 12.20
C ASP A 491 -14.85 -10.70 12.11
N TRP A 492 -15.78 -9.86 11.67
CA TRP A 492 -15.56 -8.43 11.46
C TRP A 492 -15.39 -7.66 12.79
N LYS A 493 -15.68 -8.26 13.95
CA LYS A 493 -15.55 -7.59 15.26
C LYS A 493 -14.38 -8.16 16.06
N ARG A 494 -13.37 -8.64 15.35
CA ARG A 494 -12.20 -9.31 15.91
C ARG A 494 -10.97 -9.12 15.04
N ILE A 495 -9.79 -9.04 15.65
CA ILE A 495 -8.51 -9.23 14.96
C ILE A 495 -8.11 -10.71 15.03
N GLU A 496 -7.76 -11.30 13.88
CA GLU A 496 -7.48 -12.73 13.76
C GLU A 496 -6.05 -13.02 13.30
N SER A 497 -5.52 -14.19 13.68
CA SER A 497 -4.22 -14.63 13.17
C SER A 497 -4.38 -15.25 11.79
N ILE A 498 -4.39 -14.40 10.76
CA ILE A 498 -4.58 -14.80 9.36
C ILE A 498 -3.40 -15.63 8.88
N SER A 499 -3.68 -16.71 8.14
CA SER A 499 -2.62 -17.54 7.56
C SER A 499 -1.79 -16.74 6.56
N ARG A 500 -0.48 -16.76 6.72
CA ARG A 500 0.47 -16.09 5.79
C ARG A 500 0.31 -16.51 4.33
N PHE A 501 -0.19 -17.71 4.05
CA PHE A 501 -0.49 -18.17 2.69
C PHE A 501 -1.70 -17.46 2.04
N MET A 502 -2.47 -16.71 2.83
CA MET A 502 -3.64 -15.92 2.39
C MET A 502 -3.38 -14.41 2.39
N ALA A 503 -2.33 -13.94 3.09
CA ALA A 503 -2.00 -12.52 3.27
C ALA A 503 -0.48 -12.30 3.18
N LYS A 504 0.05 -12.32 1.95
CA LYS A 504 1.48 -12.07 1.65
C LYS A 504 1.88 -10.60 1.88
N ASP A 505 0.94 -9.68 1.71
CA ASP A 505 1.00 -8.24 2.05
C ASP A 505 1.03 -7.94 3.56
N HIS A 506 0.82 -8.97 4.39
CA HIS A 506 0.66 -8.90 5.83
C HIS A 506 -0.65 -8.27 6.32
N GLY A 507 -1.65 -8.10 5.44
CA GLY A 507 -2.97 -7.52 5.73
C GLY A 507 -4.07 -8.53 6.07
N GLY A 508 -5.32 -8.20 5.69
CA GLY A 508 -6.50 -9.05 5.83
C GLY A 508 -7.52 -8.62 6.90
N HIS A 509 -7.40 -7.43 7.50
CA HIS A 509 -8.34 -6.90 8.49
C HIS A 509 -9.26 -5.80 7.96
N GLU A 510 -9.48 -5.74 6.64
CA GLU A 510 -10.36 -4.74 6.00
C GLU A 510 -11.76 -4.79 6.60
N ALA A 511 -12.32 -5.99 6.77
CA ALA A 511 -13.58 -6.25 7.47
C ALA A 511 -13.66 -5.60 8.87
N ALA A 512 -12.58 -5.73 9.66
CA ALA A 512 -12.52 -5.21 11.03
C ALA A 512 -12.32 -3.68 11.07
N TRP A 513 -11.54 -3.14 10.13
CA TRP A 513 -11.42 -1.70 9.92
C TRP A 513 -12.77 -1.07 9.51
N LEU A 514 -13.54 -1.73 8.65
CA LEU A 514 -14.87 -1.26 8.26
C LEU A 514 -15.85 -1.28 9.43
N ALA A 515 -15.85 -2.35 10.26
CA ALA A 515 -16.69 -2.45 11.46
C ALA A 515 -16.33 -1.40 12.53
N TYR A 516 -15.05 -1.00 12.61
CA TYR A 516 -14.59 0.13 13.41
C TYR A 516 -15.17 1.46 12.92
N LEU A 517 -15.15 1.71 11.61
CA LEU A 517 -15.73 2.92 11.02
C LEU A 517 -17.27 2.99 11.13
N ASP A 518 -17.95 1.85 11.26
CA ASP A 518 -19.38 1.81 11.66
C ASP A 518 -19.60 2.07 13.17
N GLY A 519 -18.53 2.23 13.95
CA GLY A 519 -18.59 2.33 15.42
C GLY A 519 -18.95 1.02 16.12
N THR A 520 -19.03 -0.10 15.38
CA THR A 520 -19.45 -1.41 15.93
C THR A 520 -18.30 -2.25 16.49
N TYR A 521 -17.05 -1.85 16.23
CA TYR A 521 -15.85 -2.44 16.83
C TYR A 521 -14.87 -1.34 17.31
N PRO A 522 -15.21 -0.61 18.40
CA PRO A 522 -14.42 0.55 18.85
C PRO A 522 -13.03 0.20 19.41
N ALA A 523 -12.76 -1.06 19.76
CA ALA A 523 -11.47 -1.53 20.26
C ALA A 523 -10.44 -1.85 19.15
N TYR A 524 -10.86 -1.78 17.88
CA TYR A 524 -10.01 -2.07 16.72
C TYR A 524 -8.67 -1.33 16.73
N PRO A 525 -8.56 -0.01 17.04
CA PRO A 525 -7.27 0.71 16.94
C PRO A 525 -6.20 0.12 17.85
N GLU A 526 -6.53 -0.17 19.11
CA GLU A 526 -5.61 -0.81 20.05
C GLU A 526 -5.33 -2.27 19.67
N GLU A 527 -6.34 -3.03 19.24
CA GLU A 527 -6.18 -4.45 18.90
C GLU A 527 -5.37 -4.68 17.62
N ILE A 528 -5.56 -3.90 16.56
CA ILE A 528 -4.77 -4.05 15.33
C ILE A 528 -3.30 -3.69 15.55
N LEU A 529 -3.02 -2.66 16.36
CA LEU A 529 -1.64 -2.28 16.71
C LEU A 529 -0.97 -3.35 17.58
N LYS A 530 -1.67 -3.91 18.57
CA LYS A 530 -1.19 -5.06 19.36
C LYS A 530 -0.92 -6.28 18.47
N HIS A 531 -1.78 -6.55 17.49
CA HIS A 531 -1.60 -7.63 16.52
C HIS A 531 -0.39 -7.40 15.61
N ASN A 532 -0.23 -6.21 15.01
CA ASN A 532 0.93 -5.93 14.18
C ASN A 532 2.24 -5.99 15.02
N ILE A 533 2.25 -5.51 16.27
CA ILE A 533 3.37 -5.70 17.22
C ILE A 533 3.66 -7.20 17.43
N SER A 534 2.63 -8.04 17.56
CA SER A 534 2.77 -9.49 17.70
C SER A 534 3.31 -10.15 16.41
N GLN A 535 2.83 -9.73 15.23
CA GLN A 535 3.35 -10.19 13.93
C GLN A 535 4.85 -9.91 13.79
N VAL A 536 5.30 -8.69 14.13
CA VAL A 536 6.73 -8.32 14.08
C VAL A 536 7.55 -9.23 15.00
N ASN A 537 7.08 -9.47 16.23
CA ASN A 537 7.75 -10.37 17.18
C ASN A 537 7.82 -11.82 16.68
N GLY A 538 6.71 -12.36 16.15
CA GLY A 538 6.67 -13.70 15.57
C GLY A 538 7.65 -13.85 14.40
N ARG A 539 7.73 -12.85 13.52
CA ARG A 539 8.71 -12.83 12.42
C ARG A 539 10.15 -12.75 12.92
N LEU A 540 10.45 -11.99 13.97
CA LEU A 540 11.78 -11.98 14.58
C LEU A 540 12.19 -13.38 15.09
N ASP A 541 11.27 -14.12 15.70
CA ASP A 541 11.55 -15.49 16.15
C ASP A 541 11.69 -16.48 14.97
N GLU A 542 10.88 -16.34 13.92
CA GLU A 542 11.09 -17.08 12.68
C GLU A 542 12.45 -16.77 12.04
N ILE A 543 12.85 -15.49 11.97
CA ILE A 543 14.17 -15.06 11.47
C ILE A 543 15.26 -15.73 12.30
N ARG A 544 15.20 -15.69 13.63
CA ARG A 544 16.21 -16.29 14.53
C ARG A 544 16.35 -17.79 14.29
N GLN A 545 15.24 -18.52 14.29
CA GLN A 545 15.21 -19.98 14.15
C GLN A 545 15.60 -20.47 12.75
N HIS A 546 15.32 -19.68 11.71
CA HIS A 546 15.52 -20.08 10.32
C HIS A 546 16.97 -20.46 9.99
N GLN A 547 17.15 -21.51 9.19
CA GLN A 547 18.44 -21.96 8.66
C GLN A 547 18.41 -21.82 7.13
N PRO A 548 18.89 -20.69 6.58
CA PRO A 548 18.70 -20.37 5.16
C PRO A 548 19.39 -21.36 4.25
N LYS A 549 18.77 -21.66 3.10
CA LYS A 549 19.29 -22.60 2.09
C LYS A 549 19.15 -22.01 0.69
N GLY A 550 19.88 -22.61 -0.27
CA GLY A 550 19.72 -22.28 -1.68
C GLY A 550 18.31 -22.62 -2.18
N GLY A 551 17.72 -21.75 -2.99
CA GLY A 551 16.37 -21.91 -3.56
C GLY A 551 15.23 -21.42 -2.65
N ASP A 552 15.53 -20.79 -1.51
CA ASP A 552 14.55 -20.51 -0.46
C ASP A 552 13.96 -19.07 -0.47
N GLY A 553 13.95 -18.40 -1.63
CA GLY A 553 13.58 -16.97 -1.73
C GLY A 553 12.15 -16.65 -1.32
N PHE A 554 11.17 -17.45 -1.77
CA PHE A 554 9.77 -17.35 -1.38
C PHE A 554 9.54 -17.37 0.15
N SER A 555 10.48 -17.95 0.91
CA SER A 555 10.40 -18.03 2.36
C SER A 555 10.76 -16.70 3.05
N LEU A 556 11.45 -15.79 2.37
CA LEU A 556 11.90 -14.50 2.91
C LEU A 556 10.76 -13.48 3.00
N ILE A 557 9.79 -13.52 2.07
CA ILE A 557 8.58 -12.69 2.04
C ILE A 557 7.90 -12.70 3.42
N TYR A 558 7.57 -13.90 3.91
CA TYR A 558 6.92 -14.11 5.21
C TYR A 558 7.74 -13.71 6.44
N ARG A 559 9.04 -13.49 6.25
CA ARG A 559 9.99 -13.12 7.32
C ARG A 559 10.36 -11.65 7.30
N ASN A 560 9.87 -10.85 6.35
CA ASN A 560 10.03 -9.40 6.39
C ASN A 560 9.38 -8.83 7.67
N PRO A 561 10.15 -8.27 8.62
CA PRO A 561 9.63 -7.85 9.93
C PRO A 561 8.85 -6.53 9.89
N VAL A 562 8.56 -5.99 8.71
CA VAL A 562 7.73 -4.79 8.53
C VAL A 562 6.26 -5.19 8.30
N SER A 563 5.34 -4.53 9.00
CA SER A 563 3.88 -4.69 8.89
C SER A 563 3.21 -3.33 8.98
N VAL A 564 2.51 -2.91 7.93
CA VAL A 564 2.00 -1.52 7.79
C VAL A 564 0.48 -1.40 7.83
N GLU A 565 -0.27 -2.50 7.86
CA GLU A 565 -1.74 -2.55 7.83
C GLU A 565 -2.39 -1.55 8.80
N GLY A 566 -2.24 -1.74 10.11
CA GLY A 566 -2.85 -0.86 11.11
C GLY A 566 -2.35 0.58 11.02
N LEU A 567 -1.13 0.82 10.53
CA LEU A 567 -0.64 2.18 10.29
C LEU A 567 -1.36 2.85 9.11
N VAL A 568 -1.58 2.14 8.00
CA VAL A 568 -2.33 2.65 6.84
C VAL A 568 -3.81 2.87 7.21
N ASN A 569 -4.44 1.87 7.84
CA ASN A 569 -5.83 1.95 8.27
C ASN A 569 -6.09 3.14 9.23
N LEU A 570 -5.26 3.26 10.28
CA LEU A 570 -5.49 4.26 11.34
C LEU A 570 -4.93 5.64 10.97
N THR A 571 -3.76 5.76 10.35
CA THR A 571 -3.17 7.09 10.10
C THR A 571 -3.69 7.74 8.82
N MET A 572 -3.97 6.95 7.77
CA MET A 572 -4.33 7.46 6.44
C MET A 572 -5.80 7.27 6.09
N GLY A 573 -6.54 6.44 6.83
CA GLY A 573 -7.96 6.16 6.59
C GLY A 573 -8.15 5.43 5.26
N ALA A 574 -7.41 4.34 5.06
CA ALA A 574 -7.34 3.58 3.81
C ALA A 574 -7.21 2.07 4.07
N PRO A 575 -7.62 1.19 3.13
CA PRO A 575 -7.10 -0.18 3.08
C PRO A 575 -5.62 -0.19 2.66
N LEU A 576 -4.95 -1.34 2.75
CA LEU A 576 -3.70 -1.54 1.99
C LEU A 576 -3.98 -1.42 0.48
N PRO A 577 -2.99 -1.08 -0.37
CA PRO A 577 -3.15 -1.18 -1.82
C PRO A 577 -3.49 -2.62 -2.23
N PHE A 578 -4.21 -2.81 -3.34
CA PHE A 578 -4.40 -4.14 -3.91
C PHE A 578 -3.05 -4.85 -4.11
N TYR A 579 -2.95 -6.06 -3.58
CA TYR A 579 -1.68 -6.77 -3.50
C TYR A 579 -1.06 -7.10 -4.88
N ASN A 580 -1.88 -7.39 -5.90
CA ASN A 580 -1.40 -7.62 -7.27
C ASN A 580 -1.12 -6.32 -8.07
N GLY A 581 -0.54 -5.30 -7.43
CA GLY A 581 -0.03 -4.08 -8.11
C GLY A 581 -0.90 -2.83 -7.99
N GLY A 582 -1.65 -2.68 -6.90
CA GLY A 582 -2.44 -1.48 -6.61
C GLY A 582 -1.59 -0.29 -6.17
N LEU A 583 -2.15 0.90 -6.31
CA LEU A 583 -1.61 2.13 -5.71
C LEU A 583 -2.39 2.52 -4.44
N LEU A 584 -1.84 3.41 -3.63
CA LEU A 584 -2.40 3.79 -2.35
C LEU A 584 -3.58 4.77 -2.52
N MET A 585 -4.79 4.31 -2.21
CA MET A 585 -6.01 5.12 -2.26
C MET A 585 -6.42 5.57 -0.85
N SER A 586 -5.84 6.67 -0.34
CA SER A 586 -6.07 7.14 1.03
C SER A 586 -6.91 8.40 1.16
N ARG A 587 -7.50 8.62 2.35
CA ARG A 587 -8.27 9.82 2.67
C ARG A 587 -7.40 10.99 3.12
N VAL A 588 -6.32 10.70 3.85
CA VAL A 588 -5.30 11.67 4.21
C VAL A 588 -3.90 11.10 4.06
N ARG A 589 -2.92 11.99 3.94
CA ARG A 589 -1.49 11.67 3.97
C ARG A 589 -0.75 12.71 4.81
N HIS A 590 0.27 12.30 5.54
CA HIS A 590 1.03 13.16 6.45
C HIS A 590 2.44 13.46 5.93
N PHE A 591 2.98 14.61 6.29
CA PHE A 591 4.36 14.99 6.03
C PHE A 591 4.99 15.65 7.26
N ASP A 592 6.30 15.44 7.41
CA ASP A 592 7.18 16.10 8.37
C ASP A 592 7.83 17.31 7.66
N PRO A 593 7.36 18.55 7.93
CA PRO A 593 7.87 19.75 7.25
C PRO A 593 9.26 20.15 7.77
N VAL A 594 9.63 19.75 8.99
CA VAL A 594 10.93 20.08 9.60
C VAL A 594 12.05 19.28 8.93
N ASN A 595 11.85 17.98 8.75
CA ASN A 595 12.79 17.11 8.05
C ASN A 595 12.55 17.03 6.53
N ARG A 596 11.53 17.74 6.01
CA ARG A 596 11.07 17.74 4.61
C ARG A 596 11.00 16.33 4.03
N ARG A 597 10.17 15.47 4.65
CA ARG A 597 9.93 14.08 4.24
C ARG A 597 8.47 13.66 4.40
N PRO A 598 7.98 12.65 3.65
CA PRO A 598 6.65 12.07 3.90
C PRO A 598 6.61 11.32 5.23
N GLY A 599 5.40 11.17 5.77
CA GLY A 599 5.11 10.43 6.99
C GLY A 599 4.89 11.31 8.21
N LEU A 600 4.52 10.66 9.32
CA LEU A 600 4.36 11.33 10.61
C LEU A 600 5.73 11.79 11.15
N PRO A 601 5.83 13.01 11.70
CA PRO A 601 7.00 13.45 12.45
C PRO A 601 7.28 12.54 13.67
N PRO A 602 8.48 12.65 14.28
CA PRO A 602 8.74 12.05 15.59
C PRO A 602 7.67 12.42 16.62
N ASP A 603 7.34 11.47 17.51
CA ASP A 603 6.33 11.59 18.59
C ASP A 603 4.88 11.86 18.15
N ILE A 604 4.60 12.16 16.89
CA ILE A 604 3.24 12.31 16.37
C ILE A 604 2.61 10.95 16.11
N ALA A 605 1.39 10.77 16.61
CA ALA A 605 0.48 9.71 16.24
C ALA A 605 -0.80 10.29 15.60
N ALA A 606 -1.41 9.55 14.68
CA ALA A 606 -2.62 9.95 13.96
C ALA A 606 -3.69 8.85 13.97
N LEU A 607 -4.97 9.23 14.11
CA LEU A 607 -6.11 8.32 14.08
C LEU A 607 -7.28 8.92 13.28
N VAL A 608 -7.55 8.37 12.11
CA VAL A 608 -8.81 8.51 11.39
C VAL A 608 -9.85 7.66 12.11
N SER A 609 -10.94 8.30 12.57
CA SER A 609 -11.97 7.64 13.39
C SER A 609 -13.35 7.59 12.76
N GLU A 610 -13.66 8.46 11.80
CA GLU A 610 -14.94 8.48 11.09
C GLU A 610 -14.69 8.94 9.64
N LEU A 611 -15.36 8.32 8.67
CA LEU A 611 -15.29 8.64 7.25
C LEU A 611 -16.69 8.67 6.62
N THR A 612 -17.00 9.72 5.86
CA THR A 612 -18.17 9.80 4.96
C THR A 612 -17.72 10.29 3.58
N SER A 613 -18.65 10.37 2.62
CA SER A 613 -18.40 10.95 1.29
C SER A 613 -17.82 12.37 1.32
N ASP A 614 -18.17 13.18 2.33
CA ASP A 614 -17.85 14.60 2.45
C ASP A 614 -17.08 14.98 3.74
N ARG A 615 -16.76 14.03 4.61
CA ARG A 615 -16.17 14.29 5.94
C ARG A 615 -15.08 13.28 6.31
N THR A 616 -14.03 13.76 6.95
CA THR A 616 -12.94 12.98 7.54
C THR A 616 -12.74 13.43 8.97
N VAL A 617 -12.74 12.51 9.93
CA VAL A 617 -12.46 12.85 11.35
C VAL A 617 -11.09 12.31 11.74
N LEU A 618 -10.16 13.21 12.03
CA LEU A 618 -8.75 12.93 12.28
C LEU A 618 -8.34 13.42 13.67
N HIS A 619 -7.82 12.53 14.50
CA HIS A 619 -7.10 12.88 15.72
C HIS A 619 -5.59 12.94 15.43
N LEU A 620 -4.93 13.95 15.97
CA LEU A 620 -3.48 14.06 16.02
C LEU A 620 -3.06 14.18 17.49
N VAL A 621 -1.98 13.51 17.87
CA VAL A 621 -1.45 13.51 19.25
C VAL A 621 0.07 13.69 19.17
N ASN A 622 0.61 14.65 19.92
CA ASN A 622 2.05 14.76 20.17
C ASN A 622 2.37 14.14 21.54
N LEU A 623 3.07 13.01 21.51
CA LEU A 623 3.49 12.28 22.71
C LEU A 623 4.77 12.84 23.36
N SER A 624 5.43 13.82 22.74
CA SER A 624 6.67 14.38 23.27
C SER A 624 6.42 15.10 24.60
N PRO A 625 7.22 14.83 25.66
CA PRO A 625 7.12 15.55 26.93
C PRO A 625 7.77 16.94 26.87
N THR A 626 8.62 17.22 25.88
CA THR A 626 9.46 18.43 25.81
C THR A 626 9.35 19.20 24.50
N ASP A 627 9.07 18.54 23.38
CA ASP A 627 9.22 19.14 22.06
C ASP A 627 7.87 19.45 21.42
N SER A 628 7.71 20.67 20.89
CA SER A 628 6.66 20.92 19.91
C SER A 628 6.97 20.17 18.62
N ARG A 629 5.94 19.67 17.95
CA ARG A 629 6.01 18.94 16.68
C ARG A 629 5.05 19.58 15.69
N GLU A 630 5.42 19.60 14.41
CA GLU A 630 4.57 20.15 13.34
C GLU A 630 4.34 19.09 12.28
N VAL A 631 3.11 18.97 11.80
CA VAL A 631 2.71 18.01 10.76
C VAL A 631 1.88 18.72 9.69
N ILE A 632 2.14 18.40 8.42
CA ILE A 632 1.25 18.78 7.32
C ILE A 632 0.32 17.61 7.03
N VAL A 633 -0.99 17.84 7.12
CA VAL A 633 -2.04 16.92 6.68
C VAL A 633 -2.43 17.28 5.25
N GLN A 634 -2.40 16.31 4.34
CA GLN A 634 -2.83 16.43 2.96
C GLN A 634 -4.15 15.70 2.73
N ALA A 635 -5.01 16.27 1.90
CA ALA A 635 -6.27 15.71 1.43
C ALA A 635 -6.01 14.71 0.30
N GLY A 636 -6.16 13.41 0.59
CA GLY A 636 -5.83 12.34 -0.35
C GLY A 636 -4.33 12.01 -0.42
N ALA A 637 -4.01 10.85 -1.01
CA ALA A 637 -2.63 10.37 -1.16
C ALA A 637 -1.78 11.26 -2.10
N TYR A 638 -2.47 11.93 -3.04
CA TYR A 638 -1.94 12.63 -4.22
C TYR A 638 -2.41 14.09 -4.33
N ALA A 639 -2.93 14.67 -3.23
CA ALA A 639 -3.54 16.00 -3.17
C ALA A 639 -4.79 16.18 -4.08
N GLU A 640 -5.44 15.08 -4.43
CA GLU A 640 -6.59 14.97 -5.34
C GLU A 640 -7.93 15.35 -4.69
N HIS A 641 -7.97 15.43 -3.35
CA HIS A 641 -9.09 15.92 -2.57
C HIS A 641 -8.84 17.38 -2.13
N GLN A 642 -9.88 18.07 -1.68
CA GLN A 642 -9.80 19.41 -1.09
C GLN A 642 -10.49 19.46 0.27
N PHE A 643 -9.81 19.96 1.28
CA PHE A 643 -10.44 20.37 2.53
C PHE A 643 -11.15 21.72 2.32
N SER A 644 -12.45 21.80 2.62
CA SER A 644 -13.17 23.08 2.59
C SER A 644 -13.06 23.79 3.93
N ASP A 645 -13.39 23.09 5.01
CA ASP A 645 -13.50 23.62 6.37
C ASP A 645 -12.96 22.58 7.35
N ALA A 646 -12.29 23.03 8.41
CA ALA A 646 -11.89 22.20 9.52
C ALA A 646 -12.46 22.76 10.82
N THR A 647 -13.00 21.88 11.65
CA THR A 647 -13.59 22.22 12.95
C THR A 647 -12.93 21.40 14.05
N TYR A 648 -12.62 22.01 15.19
CA TYR A 648 -12.08 21.34 16.36
C TYR A 648 -12.60 21.99 17.65
N ARG A 649 -12.43 21.30 18.78
CA ARG A 649 -12.90 21.78 20.09
C ARG A 649 -11.73 22.17 20.99
N LEU A 650 -11.83 23.33 21.63
CA LEU A 650 -10.89 23.81 22.64
C LEU A 650 -11.12 23.16 24.01
N LEU A 651 -10.17 23.31 24.93
CA LEU A 651 -10.32 22.89 26.34
C LEU A 651 -11.50 23.57 27.05
N SER A 652 -11.91 24.76 26.59
CA SER A 652 -13.10 25.47 27.09
C SER A 652 -14.42 24.78 26.71
N GLY A 653 -14.40 23.80 25.82
CA GLY A 653 -15.58 23.20 25.20
C GLY A 653 -16.11 23.96 23.98
N GLU A 654 -15.53 25.12 23.67
CA GLU A 654 -15.86 25.93 22.49
C GLU A 654 -15.39 25.25 21.20
N GLU A 655 -16.21 25.30 20.15
CA GLU A 655 -15.88 24.80 18.82
C GLU A 655 -15.36 25.92 17.93
N VAL A 656 -14.14 25.73 17.42
CA VAL A 656 -13.50 26.62 16.46
C VAL A 656 -13.62 25.99 15.09
N SER A 657 -14.23 26.70 14.15
CA SER A 657 -14.35 26.30 12.75
C SER A 657 -13.68 27.36 11.87
N PHE A 658 -12.88 26.91 10.90
CA PHE A 658 -12.18 27.80 9.98
C PHE A 658 -12.11 27.22 8.56
N PRO A 659 -12.13 28.07 7.52
CA PRO A 659 -11.97 27.63 6.14
C PRO A 659 -10.53 27.19 5.90
N VAL A 660 -10.36 26.03 5.27
CA VAL A 660 -9.06 25.55 4.75
C VAL A 660 -8.96 25.88 3.26
N ASN A 661 -10.01 25.60 2.48
CA ASN A 661 -10.10 25.84 1.03
C ASN A 661 -8.86 25.43 0.22
N GLY A 662 -8.25 24.30 0.56
CA GLY A 662 -7.00 23.84 -0.04
C GLY A 662 -6.78 22.33 0.11
N THR A 663 -5.70 21.82 -0.46
CA THR A 663 -5.34 20.40 -0.41
C THR A 663 -4.55 20.03 0.85
N ARG A 664 -4.14 21.01 1.67
CA ARG A 664 -3.20 20.84 2.79
C ARG A 664 -3.55 21.75 3.98
N LEU A 665 -3.26 21.27 5.18
CA LEU A 665 -3.40 21.94 6.47
C LEU A 665 -2.12 21.73 7.30
N ALA A 666 -1.53 22.78 7.86
CA ALA A 666 -0.42 22.68 8.80
C ALA A 666 -0.93 22.69 10.25
N VAL A 667 -0.36 21.85 11.11
CA VAL A 667 -0.76 21.70 12.50
C VAL A 667 0.48 21.67 13.39
N CYS A 668 0.59 22.64 14.29
CA CYS A 668 1.61 22.71 15.33
C CYS A 668 1.04 22.17 16.64
N LEU A 669 1.64 21.10 17.15
CA LEU A 669 1.27 20.44 18.40
C LEU A 669 2.35 20.69 19.46
N PRO A 670 2.09 21.49 20.51
CA PRO A 670 2.95 21.60 21.68
C PRO A 670 3.20 20.24 22.38
N PRO A 671 4.13 20.16 23.34
CA PRO A 671 4.35 18.94 24.12
C PRO A 671 3.07 18.47 24.81
N GLN A 672 2.83 17.16 24.85
CA GLN A 672 1.67 16.53 25.48
C GLN A 672 0.31 17.13 25.04
N SER A 673 0.18 17.40 23.74
CA SER A 673 -1.03 17.98 23.14
C SER A 673 -1.72 17.06 22.14
N GLN A 674 -3.01 17.30 21.91
CA GLN A 674 -3.83 16.55 20.97
C GLN A 674 -4.87 17.45 20.32
N ILE A 675 -5.36 17.07 19.14
CA ILE A 675 -6.49 17.74 18.48
C ILE A 675 -7.34 16.72 17.73
N LYS A 676 -8.67 16.80 17.91
CA LYS A 676 -9.66 16.09 17.07
C LYS A 676 -10.21 17.09 16.06
N PHE A 677 -9.88 16.91 14.80
CA PHE A 677 -10.46 17.63 13.68
C PHE A 677 -11.65 16.88 13.09
N ASP A 678 -12.68 17.65 12.74
CA ASP A 678 -13.77 17.31 11.84
C ASP A 678 -13.57 18.10 10.54
N ILE A 679 -13.16 17.42 9.46
CA ILE A 679 -12.69 18.03 8.22
C ILE A 679 -13.66 17.74 7.08
N LYS A 680 -14.30 18.80 6.56
CA LYS A 680 -15.12 18.71 5.35
C LYS A 680 -14.22 18.59 4.12
N THR A 681 -14.50 17.59 3.29
CA THR A 681 -13.65 17.16 2.19
C THR A 681 -14.46 17.05 0.90
N LYS A 682 -14.03 17.72 -0.17
CA LYS A 682 -14.49 17.46 -1.54
C LYS A 682 -13.52 16.49 -2.19
N ARG A 683 -14.01 15.37 -2.71
CA ARG A 683 -13.19 14.29 -3.25
C ARG A 683 -13.02 14.40 -4.76
N PHE A 684 -11.87 13.98 -5.26
CA PHE A 684 -11.52 13.93 -6.69
C PHE A 684 -11.78 15.24 -7.44
N VAL A 685 -11.44 16.39 -6.82
CA VAL A 685 -11.65 17.74 -7.40
C VAL A 685 -10.36 18.39 -7.93
N HIS A 686 -9.20 17.78 -7.67
CA HIS A 686 -7.89 18.24 -8.16
C HIS A 686 -7.20 17.12 -8.96
N GLN A 687 -6.37 17.50 -9.92
CA GLN A 687 -5.55 16.54 -10.65
C GLN A 687 -4.54 15.90 -9.67
N PRO A 688 -4.50 14.56 -9.55
CA PRO A 688 -3.60 13.88 -8.61
C PRO A 688 -2.14 14.01 -9.06
N SER A 689 -1.23 14.12 -8.11
CA SER A 689 0.22 14.14 -8.36
C SER A 689 0.99 13.60 -7.16
N TYR A 690 2.19 13.08 -7.40
CA TYR A 690 3.11 12.76 -6.30
C TYR A 690 3.73 13.98 -5.60
N ASN A 691 3.59 15.20 -6.15
CA ASN A 691 4.25 16.41 -5.66
C ASN A 691 4.14 16.64 -4.14
N PHE A 692 5.27 16.85 -3.49
CA PHE A 692 5.36 17.10 -2.05
C PHE A 692 4.95 18.53 -1.65
N PRO A 693 4.82 18.83 -0.33
CA PRO A 693 4.43 20.16 0.15
C PRO A 693 5.42 21.31 -0.09
N TRP A 694 6.70 21.04 -0.35
CA TRP A 694 7.76 22.06 -0.48
C TRP A 694 8.15 22.35 -1.94
#